data_AF-A0AAW6VHK5-F1
#
_entry.id   AF-A0AAW6VHK5-F1
#
_cell.length_a   1.000
_cell.length_b   1.000
_cell.length_c   1.000
_cell.angle_alpha   90.00
_cell.angle_beta   90.00
_cell.angle_gamma   90.00
#
_symmetry.space_group_name_H-M   'P 1'
#
loop_
_entity.id
_entity.type
_entity.pdbx_description
1 polymer ?
#
loop_
_entity_poly.entity_id
_entity_poly.type
_entity_poly.pdbx_seq_one_letter_code
_entity_poly.pdbx_strand_id
1 'polypeptide(L)'
;MIKTIFIFLIIFSNLFAYDTLISKSDYKIEMTKQPSFFKADLSAQEAYLKCKYNEFSILPSKAMSSEQDPEVTWFCFEIKNQNEQNLYLSFINISDSKIDFYKYKENELLNISQEENDYLDRFTPHILLEKNDTPTIYLIRIDSFIPYITSFLILQKDEILIQYLPNILLSCVYFGIFLSLFIYSTIQYFQIKEKAYIFYSLTLLIILILEIIIHGFIEINKALLPLVKVVVFSSAFLFLNLFNLHFYNKNNLKSKLSFWTLFLIFVLFYTFFNIVIDTDNFWLKIFFLFLLIILYFFIINTNIFKNYSPSIPYFIALIGYILGALISYLMYENLLPTNFFFKNAYVFGGIWLMIFLAITLNDIIKKIVLEKNEITLKSKIQEKILFFQSKKLSLGELVGNVTHQWREPLSEVAAIQTNMKASLILEPNLNKNKLLDLLEQNNSIIQYLSSTIDVFYRILENEDSINSKFNLKKEIDNIQKLVFYIFKTENIRFDCEVDENIFILGDKNEFINALLNIVLNAKDTLIKRKIKNPWIKIKTSSNKNSFKIYIEDNAKGIKQTPVSKIFDFGVSSKKNNIGLGLFITKRIIEERMKGKISVENSINGALFIIEFFNEEYILNNENKSFYELEKSTLERISILEKKVEKQEELENNIKHWENIFNQTYWAVIVFFGTTSNIKMVNPAFHKMYGYMTDEINKIDIDNLFSKDSKLEFELKKEEAFEKSFSSTEIISIKKDGTTFPVQIDINVIKNENNEILYYVANIKDISEQEKIKNRLHLKQFMINHISEAIFLVDKENKVVFRNLIALENFGDTHNIPNQFGNWNIHWEKIKEKRIFIFESNLVKKDETLFPAEIVANYFLYNDKEYILYLIRDLTNQYKMQEKLTVLQKAIDSSKEAIYVIDDELNIKYINTTSCEMLGYDYEELLSKNMKEIDKQISLEKLKRIREDVEKFGKRTFFTKHKTKYGDILDIEVTITKFTYNDMDLRLSIVKKI
;
A
#
# COMPACT_ATOMS: atom_id res chain seq x y z
N MET A 1 14.09 49.47 -7.22
CA MET A 1 12.94 49.33 -8.15
C MET A 1 11.92 50.44 -7.95
N ILE A 2 11.27 50.59 -6.80
CA ILE A 2 10.29 51.68 -6.55
C ILE A 2 10.91 53.07 -6.74
N LYS A 3 12.07 53.36 -6.14
CA LYS A 3 12.81 54.64 -6.37
C LYS A 3 13.14 54.86 -7.85
N THR A 4 13.49 53.80 -8.57
CA THR A 4 13.88 53.85 -9.99
C THR A 4 12.68 54.13 -10.89
N ILE A 5 11.53 53.49 -10.60
CA ILE A 5 10.24 53.75 -11.28
C ILE A 5 9.74 55.16 -10.98
N PHE A 6 9.91 55.65 -9.75
CA PHE A 6 9.52 56.99 -9.35
C PHE A 6 10.35 58.06 -10.07
N ILE A 7 11.68 57.87 -10.16
CA ILE A 7 12.58 58.74 -10.92
C ILE A 7 12.26 58.67 -12.42
N PHE A 8 11.96 57.48 -12.95
CA PHE A 8 11.60 57.30 -14.36
C PHE A 8 10.27 58.00 -14.71
N LEU A 9 9.24 57.87 -13.85
CA LEU A 9 7.96 58.56 -14.00
C LEU A 9 8.13 60.08 -13.94
N ILE A 10 8.92 60.61 -13.01
CA ILE A 10 9.16 62.06 -12.89
C ILE A 10 9.92 62.60 -14.12
N ILE A 11 10.97 61.91 -14.58
CA ILE A 11 11.77 62.37 -15.74
C ILE A 11 10.96 62.34 -17.04
N PHE A 12 10.19 61.28 -17.29
CA PHE A 12 9.41 61.15 -18.52
C PHE A 12 8.04 61.84 -18.49
N SER A 13 7.48 62.12 -17.31
CA SER A 13 6.18 62.82 -17.17
C SER A 13 6.16 64.19 -17.84
N ASN A 14 7.28 64.90 -17.78
CA ASN A 14 7.42 66.24 -18.30
C ASN A 14 7.42 66.30 -19.83
N LEU A 15 7.71 65.20 -20.53
CA LEU A 15 7.70 65.13 -22.00
C LEU A 15 6.30 65.03 -22.59
N PHE A 16 5.30 64.63 -21.79
CA PHE A 16 3.93 64.36 -22.24
C PHE A 16 2.89 65.24 -21.53
N ALA A 17 3.32 66.22 -20.74
CA ALA A 17 2.42 67.19 -20.11
C ALA A 17 1.65 67.98 -21.17
N TYR A 18 0.36 68.24 -20.95
CA TYR A 18 -0.34 69.18 -21.80
C TYR A 18 0.18 70.61 -21.55
N ASP A 19 0.28 71.39 -22.63
CA ASP A 19 0.50 72.84 -22.51
C ASP A 19 -0.75 73.50 -21.92
N THR A 20 -0.56 74.59 -21.17
CA THR A 20 -1.70 75.32 -20.57
C THR A 20 -2.56 76.06 -21.58
N LEU A 21 -2.01 76.41 -22.74
CA LEU A 21 -2.75 77.01 -23.85
C LEU A 21 -2.38 76.30 -25.15
N ILE A 22 -3.37 75.73 -25.81
CA ILE A 22 -3.21 75.04 -27.10
C ILE A 22 -3.98 75.84 -28.15
N SER A 23 -3.25 76.40 -29.11
CA SER A 23 -3.78 77.07 -30.31
C SER A 23 -2.96 76.65 -31.52
N LYS A 24 -3.57 76.60 -32.70
CA LYS A 24 -2.83 76.37 -33.95
C LYS A 24 -2.03 77.61 -34.32
N SER A 25 -0.85 77.40 -34.92
CA SER A 25 0.02 78.46 -35.45
C SER A 25 -0.64 79.30 -36.55
N ASP A 26 -1.59 78.71 -37.27
CA ASP A 26 -2.18 79.30 -38.47
C ASP A 26 -3.37 80.23 -38.16
N TYR A 27 -3.82 80.27 -36.90
CA TYR A 27 -4.87 81.18 -36.46
C TYR A 27 -4.34 82.59 -36.23
N LYS A 28 -5.01 83.58 -36.83
CA LYS A 28 -4.70 85.01 -36.66
C LYS A 28 -5.22 85.54 -35.33
N ILE A 29 -4.61 85.08 -34.23
CA ILE A 29 -4.90 85.51 -32.87
C ILE A 29 -3.65 86.14 -32.26
N GLU A 30 -3.82 87.32 -31.68
CA GLU A 30 -2.79 88.04 -30.95
C GLU A 30 -3.21 88.14 -29.46
N MET A 31 -2.39 87.60 -28.56
CA MET A 31 -2.58 87.75 -27.11
C MET A 31 -1.81 88.97 -26.65
N THR A 32 -2.50 90.08 -26.38
CA THR A 32 -1.84 91.35 -25.98
C THR A 32 -1.33 91.31 -24.55
N LYS A 33 -1.82 90.37 -23.75
CA LYS A 33 -1.37 90.09 -22.40
C LYS A 33 -1.20 88.59 -22.19
N GLN A 34 -0.20 88.20 -21.39
CA GLN A 34 -0.02 86.80 -21.00
C GLN A 34 -1.26 86.29 -20.23
N PRO A 35 -1.74 85.08 -20.55
CA PRO A 35 -2.78 84.43 -19.76
C PRO A 35 -2.40 84.44 -18.28
N SER A 36 -3.36 84.80 -17.43
CA SER A 36 -3.12 84.96 -16.00
C SER A 36 -4.31 84.48 -15.17
N PHE A 37 -4.08 84.16 -13.90
CA PHE A 37 -5.10 83.66 -12.98
C PHE A 37 -5.06 84.37 -11.62
N PHE A 38 -6.18 84.36 -10.90
CA PHE A 38 -6.33 84.93 -9.56
C PHE A 38 -7.26 84.07 -8.71
N LYS A 39 -6.91 83.82 -7.46
CA LYS A 39 -7.73 83.04 -6.51
C LYS A 39 -8.33 84.00 -5.48
N ALA A 40 -9.66 84.12 -5.50
CA ALA A 40 -10.50 84.82 -4.52
C ALA A 40 -11.94 84.85 -5.06
N ASP A 41 -12.93 84.88 -4.17
CA ASP A 41 -14.31 85.20 -4.55
C ASP A 41 -14.46 86.72 -4.77
N LEU A 42 -14.29 87.14 -6.01
CA LEU A 42 -14.43 88.52 -6.48
C LEU A 42 -15.74 88.67 -7.25
N SER A 43 -16.28 89.89 -7.30
CA SER A 43 -17.28 90.21 -8.32
C SER A 43 -16.63 90.28 -9.72
N ALA A 44 -17.41 90.08 -10.79
CA ALA A 44 -16.91 90.14 -12.16
C ALA A 44 -16.21 91.47 -12.50
N GLN A 45 -16.71 92.59 -11.94
CA GLN A 45 -16.15 93.92 -12.14
C GLN A 45 -14.83 94.12 -11.39
N GLU A 46 -14.69 93.59 -10.17
CA GLU A 46 -13.41 93.60 -9.43
C GLU A 46 -12.37 92.72 -10.11
N ALA A 47 -12.75 91.52 -10.57
CA ALA A 47 -11.89 90.63 -11.35
C ALA A 47 -11.41 91.30 -12.66
N TYR A 48 -12.30 92.03 -13.34
CA TYR A 48 -11.96 92.81 -14.52
C TYR A 48 -10.94 93.91 -14.24
N LEU A 49 -11.15 94.72 -13.19
CA LEU A 49 -10.21 95.79 -12.81
C LEU A 49 -8.85 95.20 -12.44
N LYS A 50 -8.82 94.15 -11.62
CA LYS A 50 -7.58 93.47 -11.24
C LYS A 50 -6.85 92.85 -12.42
N CYS A 51 -7.58 92.26 -13.37
CA CYS A 51 -6.95 91.80 -14.61
C CYS A 51 -6.39 92.99 -15.40
N LYS A 52 -7.12 94.09 -15.55
CA LYS A 52 -6.64 95.27 -16.29
C LYS A 52 -5.37 95.88 -15.70
N TYR A 53 -5.22 95.87 -14.37
CA TYR A 53 -4.04 96.41 -13.66
C TYR A 53 -2.91 95.41 -13.45
N ASN A 54 -2.95 94.23 -14.09
CA ASN A 54 -1.90 93.20 -13.99
C ASN A 54 -1.69 92.64 -12.57
N GLU A 55 -2.75 92.58 -11.76
CA GLU A 55 -2.69 91.99 -10.41
C GLU A 55 -2.88 90.46 -10.40
N PHE A 56 -3.07 89.85 -11.58
CA PHE A 56 -3.18 88.39 -11.73
C PHE A 56 -1.79 87.74 -11.87
N SER A 57 -1.66 86.51 -11.37
CA SER A 57 -0.44 85.71 -11.52
C SER A 57 -0.37 85.08 -12.91
N ILE A 58 0.82 85.01 -13.51
CA ILE A 58 1.02 84.41 -14.84
C ILE A 58 0.73 82.91 -14.80
N LEU A 59 -0.01 82.40 -15.81
CA LEU A 59 -0.27 80.96 -15.95
C LEU A 59 1.05 80.20 -16.24
N PRO A 60 1.32 79.05 -15.57
CA PRO A 60 2.47 78.21 -15.89
C PRO A 60 2.39 77.70 -17.34
N SER A 61 3.52 77.31 -17.94
CA SER A 61 3.55 76.80 -19.33
C SER A 61 2.96 75.40 -19.49
N LYS A 62 2.96 74.59 -18.43
CA LYS A 62 2.41 73.23 -18.41
C LYS A 62 1.20 73.13 -17.48
N ALA A 63 0.20 72.39 -17.92
CA ALA A 63 -1.03 72.16 -17.16
C ALA A 63 -0.76 71.29 -15.92
N MET A 64 -1.16 71.80 -14.77
CA MET A 64 -0.89 71.28 -13.42
C MET A 64 -2.17 71.34 -12.59
N SER A 65 -2.34 70.54 -11.54
CA SER A 65 -3.53 70.74 -10.68
C SER A 65 -3.33 71.96 -9.77
N SER A 66 -4.39 72.69 -9.43
CA SER A 66 -4.28 73.77 -8.44
C SER A 66 -4.09 73.18 -7.04
N GLU A 67 -3.38 73.90 -6.18
CA GLU A 67 -3.39 73.69 -4.73
C GLU A 67 -4.83 73.69 -4.17
N GLN A 68 -5.06 72.82 -3.18
CA GLN A 68 -6.35 72.52 -2.53
C GLN A 68 -6.82 73.63 -1.59
N ASP A 69 -6.98 74.85 -2.10
CA ASP A 69 -7.75 75.88 -1.39
C ASP A 69 -9.11 76.06 -2.08
N PRO A 70 -10.23 76.05 -1.33
CA PRO A 70 -11.59 76.17 -1.87
C PRO A 70 -11.92 77.61 -2.30
N GLU A 71 -10.99 78.27 -3.00
CA GLU A 71 -11.17 79.63 -3.50
C GLU A 71 -11.62 79.62 -4.96
N VAL A 72 -12.66 80.40 -5.25
CA VAL A 72 -13.09 80.73 -6.61
C VAL A 72 -11.88 81.19 -7.42
N THR A 73 -11.64 80.52 -8.54
CA THR A 73 -10.49 80.84 -9.40
C THR A 73 -10.94 81.58 -10.65
N TRP A 74 -10.32 82.72 -10.89
CA TRP A 74 -10.53 83.57 -12.06
C TRP A 74 -9.38 83.38 -13.04
N PHE A 75 -9.70 83.16 -14.31
CA PHE A 75 -8.74 83.16 -15.41
C PHE A 75 -9.00 84.35 -16.32
N CYS A 76 -7.94 85.02 -16.77
CA CYS A 76 -8.04 86.17 -17.64
C CYS A 76 -7.22 86.00 -18.92
N PHE A 77 -7.88 86.24 -20.05
CA PHE A 77 -7.30 86.20 -21.39
C PHE A 77 -7.63 87.50 -22.13
N GLU A 78 -6.62 88.24 -22.57
CA GLU A 78 -6.80 89.42 -23.41
C GLU A 78 -6.44 89.05 -24.86
N ILE A 79 -7.46 88.93 -25.69
CA ILE A 79 -7.35 88.31 -27.02
C ILE A 79 -7.83 89.28 -28.09
N LYS A 80 -6.99 89.49 -29.11
CA LYS A 80 -7.35 90.13 -30.37
C LYS A 80 -7.47 89.06 -31.45
N ASN A 81 -8.71 88.79 -31.88
CA ASN A 81 -9.02 87.74 -32.85
C ASN A 81 -9.32 88.36 -34.22
N GLN A 82 -8.41 88.15 -35.18
CA GLN A 82 -8.53 88.57 -36.57
C GLN A 82 -8.82 87.40 -37.52
N ASN A 83 -9.14 86.22 -36.97
CA ASN A 83 -9.43 85.04 -37.75
C ASN A 83 -10.77 85.16 -38.48
N GLU A 84 -10.90 84.55 -39.66
CA GLU A 84 -12.16 84.57 -40.42
C GLU A 84 -13.17 83.54 -39.93
N GLN A 85 -12.68 82.45 -39.34
CA GLN A 85 -13.51 81.37 -38.81
C GLN A 85 -13.84 81.60 -37.34
N ASN A 86 -15.01 81.12 -36.91
CA ASN A 86 -15.44 81.16 -35.52
C ASN A 86 -14.50 80.30 -34.66
N LEU A 87 -13.79 80.94 -33.74
CA LEU A 87 -12.92 80.28 -32.78
C LEU A 87 -13.57 80.34 -31.40
N TYR A 88 -13.38 79.27 -30.65
CA TYR A 88 -13.93 79.13 -29.31
C TYR A 88 -12.79 78.96 -28.32
N LEU A 89 -12.89 79.67 -27.20
CA LEU A 89 -12.07 79.43 -26.03
C LEU A 89 -12.81 78.39 -25.18
N SER A 90 -12.24 77.19 -25.15
CA SER A 90 -12.71 76.06 -24.35
C SER A 90 -11.61 75.66 -23.38
N PHE A 91 -11.91 74.78 -22.44
CA PHE A 91 -10.89 74.14 -21.62
C PHE A 91 -11.20 72.67 -21.42
N ILE A 92 -10.15 71.89 -21.17
CA ILE A 92 -10.27 70.43 -21.08
C ILE A 92 -10.53 70.00 -19.64
N ASN A 93 -11.61 69.24 -19.44
CA ASN A 93 -11.95 68.50 -18.21
C ASN A 93 -12.28 69.36 -16.99
N ILE A 94 -13.56 69.66 -16.83
CA ILE A 94 -14.12 70.09 -15.56
C ILE A 94 -15.32 69.20 -15.24
N SER A 95 -15.17 68.35 -14.23
CA SER A 95 -16.28 67.58 -13.65
C SER A 95 -16.74 68.29 -12.38
N ASP A 96 -18.04 68.58 -12.28
CA ASP A 96 -18.71 69.11 -11.08
C ASP A 96 -18.38 70.55 -10.64
N SER A 97 -17.94 71.43 -11.54
CA SER A 97 -17.73 72.86 -11.22
C SER A 97 -18.77 73.77 -11.85
N LYS A 98 -19.14 74.86 -11.15
CA LYS A 98 -19.90 75.95 -11.75
C LYS A 98 -18.94 76.88 -12.48
N ILE A 99 -19.30 77.25 -13.70
CA ILE A 99 -18.43 78.00 -14.59
C ILE A 99 -19.23 79.17 -15.13
N ASP A 100 -18.74 80.38 -14.86
CA ASP A 100 -19.32 81.60 -15.40
C ASP A 100 -18.30 82.24 -16.36
N PHE A 101 -18.76 82.62 -17.55
CA PHE A 101 -17.94 83.35 -18.52
C PHE A 101 -18.35 84.81 -18.58
N TYR A 102 -17.37 85.71 -18.58
CA TYR A 102 -17.58 87.15 -18.70
C TYR A 102 -16.71 87.73 -19.81
N LYS A 103 -17.27 88.71 -20.52
CA LYS A 103 -16.62 89.36 -21.67
C LYS A 103 -16.69 90.87 -21.57
N TYR A 104 -15.54 91.53 -21.67
CA TYR A 104 -15.42 92.98 -21.57
C TYR A 104 -14.73 93.58 -22.80
N LYS A 105 -15.30 94.65 -23.34
CA LYS A 105 -14.73 95.48 -24.43
C LYS A 105 -14.87 96.96 -24.06
N GLU A 106 -13.78 97.71 -24.13
CA GLU A 106 -13.78 99.17 -23.85
C GLU A 106 -14.44 99.56 -22.50
N ASN A 107 -14.24 98.74 -21.45
CA ASN A 107 -14.86 98.84 -20.11
C ASN A 107 -16.36 98.50 -20.00
N GLU A 108 -17.03 98.10 -21.08
CA GLU A 108 -18.42 97.63 -21.05
C GLU A 108 -18.48 96.09 -21.02
N LEU A 109 -19.36 95.55 -20.16
CA LEU A 109 -19.66 94.12 -20.09
C LEU A 109 -20.60 93.76 -21.25
N LEU A 110 -20.11 92.98 -22.20
CA LEU A 110 -20.84 92.66 -23.43
C LEU A 110 -21.80 91.46 -23.28
N ASN A 111 -21.44 90.45 -22.49
CA ASN A 111 -22.26 89.25 -22.31
C ASN A 111 -21.94 88.51 -20.99
N ILE A 112 -22.97 87.94 -20.37
CA ILE A 112 -22.88 86.93 -19.31
C ILE A 112 -23.55 85.68 -19.88
N SER A 113 -22.77 84.69 -20.32
CA SER A 113 -23.33 83.39 -20.69
C SER A 113 -23.33 82.49 -19.46
N GLN A 114 -24.49 82.36 -18.81
CA GLN A 114 -24.82 81.18 -18.01
C GLN A 114 -25.48 80.18 -18.95
N GLU A 115 -24.74 79.20 -19.46
CA GLU A 115 -25.35 78.22 -20.38
C GLU A 115 -26.18 77.18 -19.62
N GLU A 116 -27.48 77.20 -19.89
CA GLU A 116 -28.41 76.09 -19.69
C GLU A 116 -28.33 75.11 -20.87
N ASN A 117 -27.99 73.85 -20.54
CA ASN A 117 -28.45 72.60 -21.16
C ASN A 117 -28.46 72.48 -22.71
N ASP A 118 -27.30 72.34 -23.33
CA ASP A 118 -27.15 71.48 -24.51
C ASP A 118 -26.27 70.25 -24.18
N TYR A 119 -26.55 69.10 -24.81
CA TYR A 119 -25.90 67.82 -24.46
C TYR A 119 -24.39 67.83 -24.78
N LEU A 120 -23.97 68.62 -25.78
CA LEU A 120 -22.56 68.86 -26.11
C LEU A 120 -21.87 69.79 -25.10
N ASP A 121 -22.60 70.78 -24.57
CA ASP A 121 -22.04 71.82 -23.69
C ASP A 121 -21.71 71.28 -22.29
N ARG A 122 -22.27 70.11 -21.92
CA ARG A 122 -21.95 69.41 -20.66
C ARG A 122 -20.51 68.94 -20.53
N PHE A 123 -19.85 68.62 -21.63
CA PHE A 123 -18.49 68.07 -21.59
C PHE A 123 -17.40 69.11 -21.90
N THR A 124 -17.78 70.18 -22.62
CA THR A 124 -16.85 71.20 -23.12
C THR A 124 -17.48 72.60 -23.02
N PRO A 125 -17.57 73.19 -21.82
CA PRO A 125 -17.93 74.61 -21.67
C PRO A 125 -16.98 75.48 -22.52
N HIS A 126 -17.56 76.32 -23.38
CA HIS A 126 -16.80 77.10 -24.35
C HIS A 126 -17.43 78.47 -24.59
N ILE A 127 -16.61 79.47 -24.93
CA ILE A 127 -17.06 80.82 -25.27
C ILE A 127 -16.57 81.23 -26.65
N LEU A 128 -17.44 81.85 -27.45
CA LEU A 128 -17.10 82.36 -28.78
C LEU A 128 -16.17 83.59 -28.68
N LEU A 129 -15.03 83.53 -29.37
CA LEU A 129 -14.12 84.66 -29.52
C LEU A 129 -14.61 85.60 -30.62
N GLU A 130 -15.01 86.81 -30.25
CA GLU A 130 -15.46 87.82 -31.22
C GLU A 130 -14.33 88.23 -32.15
N LYS A 131 -14.66 88.39 -33.44
CA LYS A 131 -13.77 89.00 -34.42
C LYS A 131 -13.74 90.51 -34.19
N ASN A 132 -12.63 91.02 -33.69
CA ASN A 132 -12.46 92.43 -33.31
C ASN A 132 -11.03 92.89 -33.61
N ASP A 133 -10.87 94.13 -34.08
CA ASP A 133 -9.56 94.76 -34.28
C ASP A 133 -8.95 95.30 -32.97
N THR A 134 -9.78 95.50 -31.94
CA THR A 134 -9.36 95.89 -30.60
C THR A 134 -9.34 94.67 -29.65
N PRO A 135 -8.38 94.61 -28.71
CA PRO A 135 -8.30 93.49 -27.76
C PRO A 135 -9.53 93.43 -26.87
N THR A 136 -10.06 92.22 -26.66
CA THR A 136 -11.21 91.94 -25.80
C THR A 136 -10.75 91.11 -24.61
N ILE A 137 -11.22 91.43 -23.40
CA ILE A 137 -10.88 90.70 -22.18
C ILE A 137 -11.94 89.64 -21.91
N TYR A 138 -11.51 88.38 -21.82
CA TYR A 138 -12.32 87.22 -21.46
C TYR A 138 -11.93 86.77 -20.05
N LEU A 139 -12.91 86.71 -19.15
CA LEU A 139 -12.75 86.23 -17.79
C LEU A 139 -13.55 84.95 -17.61
N ILE A 140 -12.93 83.94 -16.99
CA ILE A 140 -13.57 82.66 -16.67
C ILE A 140 -13.52 82.49 -15.16
N ARG A 141 -14.69 82.41 -14.53
CA ARG A 141 -14.83 82.11 -13.10
C ARG A 141 -15.13 80.63 -12.95
N ILE A 142 -14.29 79.93 -12.22
CA ILE A 142 -14.47 78.51 -11.90
C ILE A 142 -14.68 78.40 -10.39
N ASP A 143 -15.88 78.00 -10.01
CA ASP A 143 -16.26 77.62 -8.65
C ASP A 143 -16.23 76.09 -8.57
N SER A 144 -15.10 75.58 -8.07
CA SER A 144 -14.79 74.16 -7.97
C SER A 144 -14.07 73.87 -6.66
N PHE A 145 -14.35 72.71 -6.08
CA PHE A 145 -13.58 72.19 -4.95
C PHE A 145 -12.11 71.89 -5.32
N ILE A 146 -11.83 71.65 -6.61
CA ILE A 146 -10.47 71.54 -7.18
C ILE A 146 -10.50 72.10 -8.62
N PRO A 147 -10.12 73.36 -8.85
CA PRO A 147 -9.91 73.84 -10.20
C PRO A 147 -8.59 73.24 -10.72
N TYR A 148 -8.66 72.26 -11.61
CA TYR A 148 -7.46 71.86 -12.36
C TYR A 148 -6.95 73.10 -13.12
N ILE A 149 -5.64 73.38 -13.18
CA ILE A 149 -5.13 74.28 -14.22
C ILE A 149 -5.21 73.47 -15.51
N THR A 150 -6.37 73.57 -16.14
CA THR A 150 -6.72 72.85 -17.36
C THR A 150 -5.95 73.44 -18.54
N SER A 151 -5.71 72.61 -19.55
CA SER A 151 -5.34 73.13 -20.85
C SER A 151 -6.51 73.90 -21.46
N PHE A 152 -6.30 75.18 -21.71
CA PHE A 152 -7.20 76.02 -22.48
C PHE A 152 -6.96 75.77 -23.97
N LEU A 153 -8.04 75.61 -24.73
CA LEU A 153 -8.05 75.35 -26.16
C LEU A 153 -8.62 76.58 -26.87
N ILE A 154 -7.90 77.09 -27.86
CA ILE A 154 -8.46 78.05 -28.83
C ILE A 154 -8.54 77.36 -30.19
N LEU A 155 -9.70 76.77 -30.48
CA LEU A 155 -9.90 75.90 -31.64
C LEU A 155 -11.33 76.08 -32.21
N GLN A 156 -11.60 75.49 -33.37
CA GLN A 156 -12.96 75.34 -33.89
C GLN A 156 -13.74 74.26 -33.14
N LYS A 157 -15.09 74.31 -33.19
CA LYS A 157 -15.97 73.37 -32.48
C LYS A 157 -15.68 71.89 -32.81
N ASP A 158 -15.48 71.56 -34.09
CA ASP A 158 -15.17 70.18 -34.51
C ASP A 158 -13.79 69.71 -34.05
N GLU A 159 -12.82 70.62 -33.98
CA GLU A 159 -11.46 70.32 -33.52
C GLU A 159 -11.40 70.12 -32.00
N ILE A 160 -12.23 70.85 -31.25
CA ILE A 160 -12.42 70.63 -29.82
C ILE A 160 -12.90 69.20 -29.59
N LEU A 161 -13.90 68.73 -30.34
CA LEU A 161 -14.40 67.35 -30.23
C LEU A 161 -13.32 66.29 -30.49
N ILE A 162 -12.43 66.52 -31.46
CA ILE A 162 -11.31 65.62 -31.77
C ILE A 162 -10.35 65.47 -30.57
N GLN A 163 -10.15 66.51 -29.77
CA GLN A 163 -9.29 66.45 -28.58
C GLN A 163 -9.83 65.53 -27.47
N TYR A 164 -11.15 65.29 -27.42
CA TYR A 164 -11.76 64.39 -26.43
C TYR A 164 -11.87 62.94 -26.89
N LEU A 165 -11.76 62.69 -28.21
CA LEU A 165 -11.91 61.37 -28.81
C LEU A 165 -11.04 60.28 -28.14
N PRO A 166 -9.76 60.52 -27.78
CA PRO A 166 -8.94 59.51 -27.11
C PRO A 166 -9.51 59.04 -25.76
N ASN A 167 -10.11 59.96 -24.98
CA ASN A 167 -10.71 59.62 -23.69
C ASN A 167 -11.98 58.78 -23.89
N ILE A 168 -12.82 59.16 -24.86
CA ILE A 168 -14.03 58.41 -25.21
C ILE A 168 -13.67 57.00 -25.69
N LEU A 169 -12.69 56.87 -26.59
CA LEU A 169 -12.22 55.58 -27.09
C LEU A 169 -11.68 54.69 -25.97
N LEU A 170 -10.91 55.25 -25.04
CA LEU A 170 -10.41 54.52 -23.89
C LEU A 170 -11.54 54.02 -23.00
N SER A 171 -12.55 54.85 -22.70
CA SER A 171 -13.73 54.45 -21.95
C SER A 171 -14.52 53.36 -22.69
N CYS A 172 -14.69 53.44 -24.01
CA CYS A 172 -15.33 52.39 -24.81
C CYS A 172 -14.59 51.04 -24.72
N VAL A 173 -13.27 51.05 -24.86
CA VAL A 173 -12.44 49.84 -24.73
C VAL A 173 -12.56 49.27 -23.32
N TYR A 174 -12.50 50.13 -22.31
CA TYR A 174 -12.65 49.76 -20.90
C TYR A 174 -13.99 49.07 -20.64
N PHE A 175 -15.12 49.68 -21.03
CA PHE A 175 -16.44 49.07 -20.89
C PHE A 175 -16.57 47.76 -21.66
N GLY A 176 -16.04 47.68 -22.88
CA GLY A 176 -16.06 46.48 -23.70
C GLY A 176 -15.35 45.30 -23.06
N ILE A 177 -14.16 45.52 -22.48
CA ILE A 177 -13.40 44.49 -21.75
C ILE A 177 -14.20 44.01 -20.54
N PHE A 178 -14.77 44.93 -19.77
CA PHE A 178 -15.54 44.58 -18.56
C PHE A 178 -16.77 43.76 -18.88
N LEU A 179 -17.55 44.19 -19.88
CA LEU A 179 -18.74 43.48 -20.32
C LEU A 179 -18.38 42.07 -20.82
N SER A 180 -17.29 41.96 -21.57
CA SER A 180 -16.81 40.67 -22.08
C SER A 180 -16.40 39.72 -20.94
N LEU A 181 -15.65 40.22 -19.95
CA LEU A 181 -15.25 39.44 -18.78
C LEU A 181 -16.44 39.06 -17.90
N PHE A 182 -17.43 39.95 -17.76
CA PHE A 182 -18.66 39.69 -17.03
C PHE A 182 -19.45 38.54 -17.68
N ILE A 183 -19.67 38.60 -19.00
CA ILE A 183 -20.36 37.55 -19.75
C ILE A 183 -19.60 36.23 -19.64
N TYR A 184 -18.28 36.24 -19.91
CA TYR A 184 -17.42 35.07 -19.80
C TYR A 184 -17.51 34.41 -18.41
N SER A 185 -17.34 35.19 -17.35
CA SER A 185 -17.36 34.68 -15.98
C SER A 185 -18.72 34.13 -15.57
N THR A 186 -19.80 34.73 -16.08
CA THR A 186 -21.17 34.26 -15.84
C THR A 186 -21.43 32.93 -16.55
N ILE A 187 -20.98 32.77 -17.80
CA ILE A 187 -21.08 31.50 -18.53
C ILE A 187 -20.30 30.40 -17.80
N GLN A 188 -19.08 30.70 -17.35
CA GLN A 188 -18.25 29.76 -16.58
C GLN A 188 -18.92 29.32 -15.28
N TYR A 189 -19.62 30.23 -14.59
CA TYR A 189 -20.42 29.86 -13.42
C TYR A 189 -21.50 28.83 -13.75
N PHE A 190 -22.25 29.00 -14.84
CA PHE A 190 -23.30 28.05 -15.22
C PHE A 190 -22.73 26.67 -15.63
N GLN A 191 -21.53 26.63 -16.21
CA GLN A 191 -20.86 25.40 -16.61
C GLN A 191 -20.26 24.64 -15.41
N ILE A 192 -19.55 25.34 -14.53
CA ILE A 192 -18.73 24.73 -13.48
C ILE A 192 -19.49 24.68 -12.13
N LYS A 193 -20.47 25.58 -11.93
CA LYS A 193 -21.20 25.82 -10.66
C LYS A 193 -20.31 26.21 -9.48
N GLU A 194 -19.11 26.72 -9.77
CA GLU A 194 -18.19 27.22 -8.76
C GLU A 194 -18.52 28.65 -8.32
N LYS A 195 -18.75 28.84 -7.02
CA LYS A 195 -19.22 30.11 -6.46
C LYS A 195 -18.25 31.28 -6.65
N ALA A 196 -16.95 31.02 -6.84
CA ALA A 196 -15.98 32.07 -7.13
C ALA A 196 -16.33 32.84 -8.42
N TYR A 197 -16.80 32.16 -9.46
CA TYR A 197 -17.15 32.80 -10.73
C TYR A 197 -18.34 33.75 -10.63
N ILE A 198 -19.38 33.40 -9.86
CA ILE A 198 -20.53 34.29 -9.69
C ILE A 198 -20.17 35.52 -8.86
N PHE A 199 -19.35 35.38 -7.80
CA PHE A 199 -18.91 36.53 -7.01
C PHE A 199 -18.00 37.46 -7.81
N TYR A 200 -17.12 36.92 -8.66
CA TYR A 200 -16.32 37.74 -9.57
C TYR A 200 -17.18 38.45 -10.61
N SER A 201 -18.14 37.75 -11.23
CA SER A 201 -19.09 38.34 -12.18
C SER A 201 -19.89 39.49 -11.56
N LEU A 202 -20.44 39.31 -10.35
CA LEU A 202 -21.15 40.38 -9.64
C LEU A 202 -20.25 41.57 -9.32
N THR A 203 -18.98 41.33 -8.99
CA THR A 203 -17.99 42.40 -8.78
C THR A 203 -17.79 43.22 -10.06
N LEU A 204 -17.62 42.56 -11.21
CA LEU A 204 -17.46 43.23 -12.51
C LEU A 204 -18.68 44.06 -12.88
N LEU A 205 -19.90 43.52 -12.66
CA LEU A 205 -21.15 44.22 -12.95
C LEU A 205 -21.27 45.52 -12.14
N ILE A 206 -20.94 45.47 -10.86
CA ILE A 206 -21.06 46.63 -9.96
C ILE A 206 -20.03 47.69 -10.29
N ILE A 207 -18.78 47.31 -10.63
CA ILE A 207 -17.78 48.29 -11.07
C ILE A 207 -18.19 48.90 -12.41
N LEU A 208 -18.76 48.13 -13.34
CA LEU A 208 -19.28 48.65 -14.60
C LEU A 208 -20.41 49.68 -14.36
N ILE A 209 -21.33 49.40 -13.43
CA ILE A 209 -22.38 50.35 -13.03
C ILE A 209 -21.76 51.62 -12.42
N LEU A 210 -20.76 51.48 -11.54
CA LEU A 210 -20.05 52.61 -10.94
C LEU A 210 -19.45 53.54 -12.00
N GLU A 211 -18.82 52.96 -13.01
CA GLU A 211 -18.10 53.67 -14.05
C GLU A 211 -19.03 54.42 -14.99
N ILE A 212 -20.20 53.83 -15.29
CA ILE A 212 -21.28 54.50 -16.02
C ILE A 212 -21.77 55.73 -15.24
N ILE A 213 -21.86 55.63 -13.91
CA ILE A 213 -22.27 56.73 -13.03
C ILE A 213 -21.18 57.82 -12.96
N ILE A 214 -19.91 57.44 -12.79
CA ILE A 214 -18.79 58.39 -12.70
C ILE A 214 -18.62 59.19 -14.00
N HIS A 215 -18.78 58.54 -15.15
CA HIS A 215 -18.66 59.19 -16.46
C HIS A 215 -19.93 59.98 -16.87
N GLY A 216 -20.96 60.00 -16.03
CA GLY A 216 -22.15 60.84 -16.26
C GLY A 216 -23.08 60.34 -17.37
N PHE A 217 -22.97 59.06 -17.77
CA PHE A 217 -23.88 58.46 -18.76
C PHE A 217 -25.30 58.26 -18.22
N ILE A 218 -25.47 58.26 -16.88
CA ILE A 218 -26.77 58.20 -16.20
C ILE A 218 -26.90 59.44 -15.31
N GLU A 219 -27.98 60.21 -15.49
CA GLU A 219 -28.33 61.29 -14.60
C GLU A 219 -28.90 60.74 -13.29
N ILE A 220 -28.17 60.97 -12.18
CA ILE A 220 -28.65 60.68 -10.83
C ILE A 220 -28.85 62.01 -10.12
N ASN A 221 -29.96 62.14 -9.39
CA ASN A 221 -30.21 63.29 -8.54
C ASN A 221 -28.98 63.56 -7.63
N LYS A 222 -28.44 64.79 -7.67
CA LYS A 222 -27.24 65.20 -6.92
C LYS A 222 -27.33 64.88 -5.42
N ALA A 223 -28.53 64.92 -4.84
CA ALA A 223 -28.77 64.57 -3.43
C ALA A 223 -28.62 63.05 -3.15
N LEU A 224 -28.91 62.19 -4.14
CA LEU A 224 -28.83 60.74 -4.03
C LEU A 224 -27.48 60.16 -4.50
N LEU A 225 -26.71 60.93 -5.28
CA LEU A 225 -25.43 60.51 -5.84
C LEU A 225 -24.43 59.97 -4.79
N PRO A 226 -24.27 60.58 -3.60
CA PRO A 226 -23.38 60.04 -2.56
C PRO A 226 -23.83 58.66 -2.05
N LEU A 227 -25.15 58.49 -1.85
CA LEU A 227 -25.75 57.23 -1.38
C LEU A 227 -25.52 56.12 -2.40
N VAL A 228 -25.78 56.40 -3.69
CA VAL A 228 -25.60 55.43 -4.77
C VAL A 228 -24.12 55.01 -4.87
N LYS A 229 -23.19 55.97 -4.86
CA LYS A 229 -21.74 55.67 -4.89
C LYS A 229 -21.36 54.71 -3.75
N VAL A 230 -21.85 54.95 -2.54
CA VAL A 230 -21.51 54.13 -1.35
C VAL A 230 -22.09 52.73 -1.41
N VAL A 231 -23.35 52.58 -1.84
CA VAL A 231 -23.98 51.27 -2.02
C VAL A 231 -23.21 50.46 -3.06
N VAL A 232 -22.84 51.10 -4.16
CA VAL A 232 -22.08 50.46 -5.25
C VAL A 232 -20.67 50.06 -4.78
N PHE A 233 -19.92 50.94 -4.12
CA PHE A 233 -18.59 50.63 -3.59
C PHE A 233 -18.61 49.51 -2.53
N SER A 234 -19.53 49.59 -1.58
CA SER A 234 -19.67 48.57 -0.52
C SER A 234 -20.07 47.21 -1.10
N SER A 235 -20.93 47.19 -2.12
CA SER A 235 -21.33 45.97 -2.82
C SER A 235 -20.16 45.36 -3.61
N ALA A 236 -19.42 46.16 -4.38
CA ALA A 236 -18.24 45.70 -5.11
C ALA A 236 -17.19 45.10 -4.16
N PHE A 237 -16.97 45.77 -3.03
CA PHE A 237 -16.05 45.30 -2.00
C PHE A 237 -16.52 43.98 -1.37
N LEU A 238 -17.81 43.87 -1.02
CA LEU A 238 -18.39 42.65 -0.47
C LEU A 238 -18.19 41.46 -1.40
N PHE A 239 -18.55 41.59 -2.68
CA PHE A 239 -18.45 40.48 -3.63
C PHE A 239 -17.01 40.10 -3.95
N LEU A 240 -16.09 41.06 -4.02
CA LEU A 240 -14.66 40.78 -4.18
C LEU A 240 -14.11 39.97 -2.99
N ASN A 241 -14.58 40.24 -1.77
CA ASN A 241 -14.19 39.46 -0.59
C ASN A 241 -14.83 38.07 -0.55
N LEU A 242 -16.09 37.93 -0.96
CA LEU A 242 -16.76 36.63 -1.09
C LEU A 242 -16.07 35.75 -2.14
N PHE A 243 -15.62 36.37 -3.24
CA PHE A 243 -14.75 35.73 -4.23
C PHE A 243 -13.47 35.19 -3.58
N ASN A 244 -12.73 36.03 -2.84
CA ASN A 244 -11.50 35.62 -2.17
C ASN A 244 -11.70 34.48 -1.16
N LEU A 245 -12.79 34.52 -0.37
CA LEU A 245 -13.14 33.46 0.58
C LEU A 245 -13.33 32.10 -0.08
N HIS A 246 -13.99 32.07 -1.24
CA HIS A 246 -14.21 30.83 -1.98
C HIS A 246 -12.97 30.39 -2.75
N PHE A 247 -12.20 31.33 -3.30
CA PHE A 247 -10.98 31.03 -4.03
C PHE A 247 -9.94 30.31 -3.15
N TYR A 248 -9.73 30.77 -1.90
CA TYR A 248 -8.68 30.26 -1.01
C TYR A 248 -9.08 29.10 -0.08
N ASN A 249 -10.27 28.53 -0.27
CA ASN A 249 -10.94 27.47 0.50
C ASN A 249 -10.07 26.61 1.46
N LYS A 250 -9.72 27.15 2.64
CA LYS A 250 -9.16 26.43 3.81
C LYS A 250 -9.93 26.82 5.07
N ASN A 251 -10.38 25.84 5.84
CA ASN A 251 -11.25 26.05 7.01
C ASN A 251 -10.65 27.02 8.06
N ASN A 252 -9.32 27.01 8.26
CA ASN A 252 -8.65 27.94 9.17
C ASN A 252 -8.50 29.38 8.62
N LEU A 253 -8.48 29.55 7.30
CA LEU A 253 -8.45 30.87 6.66
C LEU A 253 -9.84 31.52 6.68
N LYS A 254 -10.92 30.74 6.50
CA LYS A 254 -12.31 31.26 6.50
C LYS A 254 -12.65 32.09 7.74
N SER A 255 -12.29 31.62 8.94
CA SER A 255 -12.58 32.32 10.19
C SER A 255 -11.84 33.66 10.30
N LYS A 256 -10.52 33.68 10.09
CA LYS A 256 -9.71 34.91 10.17
C LYS A 256 -10.08 35.91 9.08
N LEU A 257 -10.31 35.45 7.85
CA LEU A 257 -10.72 36.31 6.74
C LEU A 257 -12.09 36.94 7.02
N SER A 258 -13.05 36.20 7.60
CA SER A 258 -14.39 36.72 7.90
C SER A 258 -14.39 37.86 8.92
N PHE A 259 -13.54 37.78 9.96
CA PHE A 259 -13.37 38.83 10.96
C PHE A 259 -12.82 40.11 10.34
N TRP A 260 -11.76 39.96 9.55
CA TRP A 260 -11.13 41.04 8.82
C TRP A 260 -12.11 41.68 7.81
N THR A 261 -12.95 40.89 7.12
CA THR A 261 -13.96 41.46 6.21
C THR A 261 -14.99 42.30 6.94
N LEU A 262 -15.44 41.87 8.12
CA LEU A 262 -16.38 42.64 8.95
C LEU A 262 -15.73 43.92 9.49
N PHE A 263 -14.46 43.84 9.91
CA PHE A 263 -13.68 44.99 10.35
C PHE A 263 -13.52 46.03 9.22
N LEU A 264 -13.26 45.60 7.99
CA LEU A 264 -13.06 46.55 6.89
C LEU A 264 -14.37 47.11 6.33
N ILE A 265 -15.46 46.33 6.34
CA ILE A 265 -16.81 46.85 6.11
C ILE A 265 -17.15 47.92 7.16
N PHE A 266 -16.79 47.70 8.43
CA PHE A 266 -16.97 48.69 9.49
C PHE A 266 -16.13 49.96 9.26
N VAL A 267 -14.86 49.82 8.85
CA VAL A 267 -14.01 50.97 8.49
C VAL A 267 -14.59 51.73 7.29
N LEU A 268 -15.04 51.04 6.25
CA LEU A 268 -15.70 51.63 5.08
C LEU A 268 -16.97 52.40 5.46
N PHE A 269 -17.78 51.82 6.36
CA PHE A 269 -18.97 52.46 6.91
C PHE A 269 -18.62 53.68 7.78
N TYR A 270 -17.56 53.59 8.59
CA TYR A 270 -17.06 54.69 9.42
C TYR A 270 -16.50 55.84 8.57
N THR A 271 -15.77 55.55 7.50
CA THR A 271 -15.32 56.58 6.56
C THR A 271 -16.46 57.19 5.77
N PHE A 272 -17.49 56.41 5.41
CA PHE A 272 -18.73 56.93 4.83
C PHE A 272 -19.42 57.91 5.79
N PHE A 273 -19.53 57.54 7.06
CA PHE A 273 -20.06 58.43 8.10
C PHE A 273 -19.27 59.75 8.19
N ASN A 274 -17.94 59.69 8.06
CA ASN A 274 -17.07 60.88 8.06
C ASN A 274 -17.03 61.67 6.74
N ILE A 275 -17.47 61.10 5.61
CA ILE A 275 -17.62 61.80 4.33
C ILE A 275 -18.95 62.55 4.28
N VAL A 276 -20.00 61.98 4.88
CA VAL A 276 -21.34 62.59 4.93
C VAL A 276 -21.40 63.78 5.91
N ILE A 277 -20.50 63.84 6.90
CA ILE A 277 -20.58 64.81 8.01
C ILE A 277 -19.67 66.04 7.83
N ASP A 278 -18.59 66.02 7.02
CA ASP A 278 -17.73 67.21 6.87
C ASP A 278 -16.89 67.24 5.58
N THR A 279 -16.71 68.41 4.96
CA THR A 279 -16.47 68.61 3.52
C THR A 279 -15.03 68.71 3.02
N ASP A 280 -13.99 68.72 3.84
CA ASP A 280 -12.80 69.45 3.37
C ASP A 280 -11.78 68.69 2.51
N ASN A 281 -11.94 67.39 2.22
CA ASN A 281 -11.11 66.74 1.18
C ASN A 281 -11.57 65.34 0.77
N PHE A 282 -12.46 65.26 -0.23
CA PHE A 282 -13.03 64.00 -0.73
C PHE A 282 -11.97 63.01 -1.23
N TRP A 283 -10.96 63.50 -1.96
CA TRP A 283 -9.93 62.66 -2.58
C TRP A 283 -8.89 62.15 -1.58
N LEU A 284 -8.51 62.97 -0.59
CA LEU A 284 -7.64 62.54 0.51
C LEU A 284 -8.30 61.43 1.34
N LYS A 285 -9.61 61.56 1.61
CA LYS A 285 -10.41 60.53 2.31
C LYS A 285 -10.51 59.23 1.50
N ILE A 286 -10.69 59.31 0.18
CA ILE A 286 -10.63 58.15 -0.73
C ILE A 286 -9.24 57.52 -0.74
N PHE A 287 -8.18 58.32 -0.75
CA PHE A 287 -6.80 57.83 -0.73
C PHE A 287 -6.48 57.08 0.58
N PHE A 288 -6.89 57.59 1.74
CA PHE A 288 -6.70 56.89 3.02
C PHE A 288 -7.54 55.60 3.11
N LEU A 289 -8.76 55.62 2.58
CA LEU A 289 -9.59 54.43 2.45
C LEU A 289 -8.90 53.37 1.59
N PHE A 290 -8.33 53.81 0.47
CA PHE A 290 -7.58 52.98 -0.46
C PHE A 290 -6.32 52.40 0.20
N LEU A 291 -5.59 53.21 0.96
CA LEU A 291 -4.41 52.79 1.73
C LEU A 291 -4.77 51.72 2.78
N LEU A 292 -5.90 51.87 3.47
CA LEU A 292 -6.39 50.88 4.45
C LEU A 292 -6.81 49.57 3.78
N ILE A 293 -7.46 49.63 2.61
CA ILE A 293 -7.77 48.48 1.78
C ILE A 293 -6.48 47.78 1.32
N ILE A 294 -5.45 48.53 0.92
CA ILE A 294 -4.14 47.99 0.55
C ILE A 294 -3.48 47.28 1.72
N LEU A 295 -3.44 47.92 2.90
CA LEU A 295 -2.81 47.37 4.10
C LEU A 295 -3.49 46.06 4.52
N TYR A 296 -4.82 46.04 4.46
CA TYR A 296 -5.65 44.87 4.71
C TYR A 296 -5.37 43.72 3.75
N PHE A 297 -5.34 44.01 2.45
CA PHE A 297 -4.99 43.02 1.44
C PHE A 297 -3.56 42.51 1.63
N PHE A 298 -2.61 43.36 2.02
CA PHE A 298 -1.24 42.95 2.30
C PHE A 298 -1.14 42.00 3.52
N ILE A 299 -1.87 42.30 4.60
CA ILE A 299 -1.90 41.47 5.83
C ILE A 299 -2.55 40.09 5.59
N ILE A 300 -3.59 40.03 4.75
CA ILE A 300 -4.23 38.76 4.39
C ILE A 300 -3.30 37.92 3.50
N ASN A 301 -2.66 38.55 2.51
CA ASN A 301 -1.87 37.84 1.51
C ASN A 301 -0.49 37.37 2.00
N THR A 302 0.12 38.03 2.99
CA THR A 302 1.36 37.54 3.65
C THR A 302 1.17 36.19 4.34
N ASN A 303 -0.02 35.88 4.85
CA ASN A 303 -0.35 34.56 5.40
C ASN A 303 -0.63 33.49 4.32
N ILE A 304 -1.05 33.91 3.13
CA ILE A 304 -1.33 33.03 1.98
C ILE A 304 -0.04 32.63 1.25
N PHE A 305 0.92 33.56 1.16
CA PHE A 305 2.21 33.40 0.46
C PHE A 305 3.05 32.20 0.94
N LYS A 306 2.89 31.80 2.20
CA LYS A 306 3.63 30.65 2.74
C LYS A 306 3.18 29.29 2.16
N ASN A 307 2.04 29.21 1.47
CA ASN A 307 1.40 27.92 1.17
C ASN A 307 0.82 27.73 -0.25
N TYR A 308 0.80 28.74 -1.13
CA TYR A 308 0.13 28.62 -2.45
C TYR A 308 0.94 29.29 -3.58
N SER A 309 1.23 28.56 -4.66
CA SER A 309 1.86 29.04 -5.91
C SER A 309 0.91 29.84 -6.85
N PRO A 310 -0.40 29.52 -6.95
CA PRO A 310 -1.37 30.26 -7.78
C PRO A 310 -1.67 31.72 -7.37
N SER A 311 -1.11 32.25 -6.27
CA SER A 311 -1.39 33.61 -5.80
C SER A 311 -0.55 34.70 -6.46
N ILE A 312 0.42 34.35 -7.33
CA ILE A 312 1.32 35.31 -7.98
C ILE A 312 0.56 36.23 -8.96
N PRO A 313 -0.28 35.73 -9.89
CA PRO A 313 -1.02 36.60 -10.80
C PRO A 313 -2.00 37.52 -10.05
N TYR A 314 -2.61 37.04 -8.97
CA TYR A 314 -3.47 37.84 -8.08
C TYR A 314 -2.71 39.04 -7.47
N PHE A 315 -1.48 38.81 -7.02
CA PHE A 315 -0.65 39.86 -6.43
C PHE A 315 -0.19 40.89 -7.48
N ILE A 316 0.17 40.40 -8.67
CA ILE A 316 0.48 41.27 -9.82
C ILE A 316 -0.73 42.14 -10.16
N ALA A 317 -1.94 41.57 -10.15
CA ALA A 317 -3.20 42.28 -10.38
C ALA A 317 -3.36 43.48 -9.42
N LEU A 318 -3.14 43.25 -8.13
CA LEU A 318 -3.25 44.29 -7.10
C LEU A 318 -2.20 45.37 -7.26
N ILE A 319 -0.95 45.03 -7.57
CA ILE A 319 0.12 46.01 -7.75
C ILE A 319 -0.24 47.01 -8.86
N GLY A 320 -0.70 46.55 -10.02
CA GLY A 320 -1.03 47.46 -11.12
C GLY A 320 -2.20 48.38 -10.80
N TYR A 321 -3.21 47.88 -10.08
CA TYR A 321 -4.32 48.72 -9.62
C TYR A 321 -3.87 49.81 -8.65
N ILE A 322 -3.02 49.45 -7.67
CA ILE A 322 -2.47 50.38 -6.68
C ILE A 322 -1.60 51.44 -7.36
N LEU A 323 -0.76 51.02 -8.31
CA LEU A 323 0.06 51.94 -9.08
C LEU A 323 -0.79 52.92 -9.90
N GLY A 324 -1.87 52.44 -10.54
CA GLY A 324 -2.79 53.29 -11.28
C GLY A 324 -3.45 54.35 -10.40
N ALA A 325 -3.99 53.95 -9.25
CA ALA A 325 -4.59 54.86 -8.28
C ALA A 325 -3.58 55.84 -7.66
N LEU A 326 -2.37 55.38 -7.35
CA LEU A 326 -1.29 56.23 -6.83
C LEU A 326 -0.87 57.29 -7.86
N ILE A 327 -0.74 56.92 -9.14
CA ILE A 327 -0.40 57.88 -10.20
C ILE A 327 -1.49 58.94 -10.34
N SER A 328 -2.77 58.53 -10.34
CA SER A 328 -3.89 59.47 -10.38
C SER A 328 -3.93 60.38 -9.15
N TYR A 329 -3.61 59.87 -7.96
CA TYR A 329 -3.52 60.68 -6.73
C TYR A 329 -2.34 61.67 -6.77
N LEU A 330 -1.16 61.23 -7.20
CA LEU A 330 0.01 62.11 -7.30
C LEU A 330 -0.20 63.22 -8.33
N MET A 331 -0.93 62.95 -9.41
CA MET A 331 -1.38 63.98 -10.36
C MET A 331 -2.34 64.97 -9.69
N TYR A 332 -3.25 64.47 -8.85
CA TYR A 332 -4.21 65.31 -8.15
C TYR A 332 -3.54 66.24 -7.11
N GLU A 333 -2.54 65.75 -6.37
CA GLU A 333 -1.72 66.52 -5.41
C GLU A 333 -0.69 67.46 -6.07
N ASN A 334 -0.81 67.72 -7.37
CA ASN A 334 0.07 68.60 -8.15
C ASN A 334 1.55 68.16 -8.18
N LEU A 335 1.83 66.89 -7.88
CA LEU A 335 3.19 66.32 -7.93
C LEU A 335 3.54 65.76 -9.32
N LEU A 336 2.53 65.52 -10.15
CA LEU A 336 2.69 65.11 -11.55
C LEU A 336 1.92 66.05 -12.48
N PRO A 337 2.46 66.39 -13.67
CA PRO A 337 1.75 67.21 -14.64
C PRO A 337 0.52 66.49 -15.19
N THR A 338 -0.47 67.25 -15.64
CA THR A 338 -1.67 66.66 -16.25
C THR A 338 -1.37 66.18 -17.67
N ASN A 339 -1.72 64.92 -17.95
CA ASN A 339 -1.66 64.33 -19.29
C ASN A 339 -2.68 63.20 -19.44
N PHE A 340 -2.86 62.71 -20.67
CA PHE A 340 -3.79 61.62 -20.99
C PHE A 340 -3.59 60.37 -20.11
N PHE A 341 -2.33 59.94 -19.90
CA PHE A 341 -2.02 58.68 -19.22
C PHE A 341 -2.24 58.75 -17.71
N PHE A 342 -1.80 59.82 -17.05
CA PHE A 342 -1.93 59.98 -15.60
C PHE A 342 -3.37 60.24 -15.19
N LYS A 343 -4.10 61.00 -16.01
CA LYS A 343 -5.53 61.22 -15.82
C LYS A 343 -6.28 59.90 -15.84
N ASN A 344 -5.96 59.02 -16.80
CA ASN A 344 -6.62 57.74 -16.96
C ASN A 344 -5.88 56.57 -16.27
N ALA A 345 -4.92 56.83 -15.38
CA ALA A 345 -4.11 55.79 -14.76
C ALA A 345 -4.95 54.82 -13.90
N TYR A 346 -6.00 55.30 -13.26
CA TYR A 346 -6.96 54.47 -12.55
C TYR A 346 -7.71 53.48 -13.48
N VAL A 347 -8.06 53.91 -14.70
CA VAL A 347 -8.70 53.06 -15.74
C VAL A 347 -7.74 51.94 -16.16
N PHE A 348 -6.48 52.28 -16.45
CA PHE A 348 -5.46 51.29 -16.79
C PHE A 348 -5.20 50.31 -15.65
N GLY A 349 -5.15 50.80 -14.41
CA GLY A 349 -5.04 49.96 -13.21
C GLY A 349 -6.24 49.01 -13.04
N GLY A 350 -7.45 49.47 -13.37
CA GLY A 350 -8.67 48.66 -13.38
C GLY A 350 -8.62 47.52 -14.42
N ILE A 351 -8.26 47.83 -15.67
CA ILE A 351 -8.07 46.81 -16.73
C ILE A 351 -7.04 45.76 -16.28
N TRP A 352 -5.92 46.24 -15.74
CA TRP A 352 -4.84 45.39 -15.25
C TRP A 352 -5.34 44.42 -14.18
N LEU A 353 -6.03 44.92 -13.15
CA LEU A 353 -6.59 44.10 -12.09
C LEU A 353 -7.45 42.96 -12.66
N MET A 354 -8.28 43.28 -13.64
CA MET A 354 -9.29 42.35 -14.15
C MET A 354 -8.71 41.25 -15.02
N ILE A 355 -7.77 41.58 -15.91
CA ILE A 355 -7.10 40.57 -16.74
C ILE A 355 -6.41 39.55 -15.85
N PHE A 356 -5.68 40.00 -14.84
CA PHE A 356 -4.97 39.09 -13.95
C PHE A 356 -5.92 38.31 -13.02
N LEU A 357 -7.04 38.87 -12.57
CA LEU A 357 -8.09 38.12 -11.86
C LEU A 357 -8.79 37.08 -12.76
N ALA A 358 -8.96 37.35 -14.05
CA ALA A 358 -9.48 36.36 -15.00
C ALA A 358 -8.49 35.20 -15.20
N ILE A 359 -7.19 35.48 -15.21
CA ILE A 359 -6.14 34.45 -15.29
C ILE A 359 -6.13 33.58 -14.02
N THR A 360 -6.30 34.14 -12.83
CA THR A 360 -6.31 33.34 -11.59
C THR A 360 -7.50 32.39 -11.53
N LEU A 361 -8.65 32.77 -12.10
CA LEU A 361 -9.81 31.90 -12.22
C LEU A 361 -9.53 30.63 -13.05
N ASN A 362 -8.68 30.68 -14.08
CA ASN A 362 -8.33 29.49 -14.87
C ASN A 362 -7.63 28.40 -14.05
N ASP A 363 -6.95 28.74 -12.96
CA ASP A 363 -6.31 27.74 -12.10
C ASP A 363 -7.34 26.90 -11.32
N ILE A 364 -8.54 27.43 -11.07
CA ILE A 364 -9.67 26.64 -10.53
C ILE A 364 -10.05 25.53 -11.51
N ILE A 365 -10.13 25.85 -12.81
CA ILE A 365 -10.47 24.87 -13.86
C ILE A 365 -9.43 23.76 -13.89
N LYS A 366 -8.14 24.11 -13.90
CA LYS A 366 -7.05 23.11 -13.88
C LYS A 366 -7.17 22.20 -12.66
N LYS A 367 -7.45 22.76 -11.49
CA LYS A 367 -7.61 21.99 -10.24
C LYS A 367 -8.77 21.00 -10.32
N ILE A 368 -9.94 21.44 -10.79
CA ILE A 368 -11.12 20.58 -10.93
C ILE A 368 -10.88 19.44 -11.93
N VAL A 369 -10.21 19.74 -13.05
CA VAL A 369 -9.86 18.72 -14.07
C VAL A 369 -8.91 17.68 -13.48
N LEU A 370 -7.90 18.10 -12.72
CA LEU A 370 -6.97 17.20 -12.05
C LEU A 370 -7.67 16.29 -11.04
N GLU A 371 -8.52 16.85 -10.17
CA GLU A 371 -9.30 16.08 -9.19
C GLU A 371 -10.22 15.05 -9.87
N LYS A 372 -10.89 15.45 -10.96
CA LYS A 372 -11.74 14.54 -11.74
C LYS A 372 -10.96 13.40 -12.38
N ASN A 373 -9.79 13.69 -12.93
CA ASN A 373 -8.91 12.67 -13.51
C ASN A 373 -8.44 11.68 -12.44
N GLU A 374 -8.07 12.16 -11.25
CA GLU A 374 -7.64 11.32 -10.15
C GLU A 374 -8.76 10.39 -9.65
N ILE A 375 -9.98 10.92 -9.49
CA ILE A 375 -11.17 10.12 -9.10
C ILE A 375 -11.47 9.06 -10.16
N THR A 376 -11.40 9.42 -11.45
CA THR A 376 -11.67 8.49 -12.55
C THR A 376 -10.63 7.37 -12.58
N LEU A 377 -9.35 7.70 -12.37
CA LEU A 377 -8.25 6.73 -12.33
C LEU A 377 -8.41 5.78 -11.13
N LYS A 378 -8.73 6.32 -9.94
CA LYS A 378 -9.05 5.51 -8.75
C LYS A 378 -10.21 4.55 -8.98
N SER A 379 -11.28 5.01 -9.63
CA SER A 379 -12.44 4.18 -9.97
C SER A 379 -12.06 3.04 -10.93
N LYS A 380 -11.30 3.32 -11.99
CA LYS A 380 -10.79 2.29 -12.93
C LYS A 380 -9.88 1.25 -12.24
N ILE A 381 -9.03 1.69 -11.31
CA ILE A 381 -8.17 0.78 -10.55
C ILE A 381 -9.01 -0.11 -9.63
N GLN A 382 -9.96 0.45 -8.89
CA GLN A 382 -10.88 -0.34 -8.05
C GLN A 382 -11.65 -1.36 -8.86
N GLU A 383 -12.10 -1.00 -10.05
CA GLU A 383 -12.80 -1.89 -10.97
C GLU A 383 -11.92 -3.08 -11.42
N LYS A 384 -10.66 -2.82 -11.80
CA LYS A 384 -9.69 -3.89 -12.11
C LYS A 384 -9.45 -4.79 -10.91
N ILE A 385 -9.26 -4.22 -9.71
CA ILE A 385 -9.05 -5.00 -8.48
C ILE A 385 -10.25 -5.90 -8.19
N LEU A 386 -11.48 -5.37 -8.28
CA LEU A 386 -12.71 -6.14 -8.09
C LEU A 386 -12.82 -7.28 -9.10
N PHE A 387 -12.50 -7.02 -10.38
CA PHE A 387 -12.45 -8.06 -11.41
C PHE A 387 -11.44 -9.17 -11.07
N PHE A 388 -10.21 -8.83 -10.67
CA PHE A 388 -9.19 -9.82 -10.30
C PHE A 388 -9.55 -10.61 -9.04
N GLN A 389 -10.07 -9.96 -8.01
CA GLN A 389 -10.57 -10.64 -6.80
C GLN A 389 -11.70 -11.60 -7.13
N SER A 390 -12.62 -11.18 -8.01
CA SER A 390 -13.73 -11.97 -8.49
C SER A 390 -13.30 -13.19 -9.30
N LYS A 391 -12.32 -13.02 -10.21
CA LYS A 391 -11.69 -14.12 -10.96
C LYS A 391 -11.05 -15.13 -9.99
N LYS A 392 -10.31 -14.65 -8.99
CA LYS A 392 -9.66 -15.49 -7.97
C LYS A 392 -10.66 -16.28 -7.13
N LEU A 393 -11.78 -15.66 -6.72
CA LEU A 393 -12.84 -16.33 -5.96
C LEU A 393 -13.56 -17.40 -6.79
N SER A 394 -13.89 -17.09 -8.06
CA SER A 394 -14.50 -18.06 -8.98
C SER A 394 -13.59 -19.25 -9.23
N LEU A 395 -12.28 -18.98 -9.40
CA LEU A 395 -11.27 -20.03 -9.51
C LEU A 395 -11.15 -20.85 -8.22
N GLY A 396 -11.23 -20.22 -7.04
CA GLY A 396 -11.24 -20.92 -5.76
C GLY A 396 -12.43 -21.87 -5.58
N GLU A 397 -13.63 -21.49 -6.06
CA GLU A 397 -14.81 -22.37 -6.08
C GLU A 397 -14.62 -23.55 -7.05
N LEU A 398 -14.05 -23.31 -8.24
CA LEU A 398 -13.67 -24.37 -9.18
C LEU A 398 -12.64 -25.33 -8.57
N VAL A 399 -11.59 -24.82 -7.92
CA VAL A 399 -10.58 -25.62 -7.20
C VAL A 399 -11.24 -26.46 -6.12
N GLY A 400 -12.12 -25.87 -5.30
CA GLY A 400 -12.84 -26.58 -4.26
C GLY A 400 -13.67 -27.73 -4.81
N ASN A 401 -14.42 -27.48 -5.89
CA ASN A 401 -15.23 -28.49 -6.56
C ASN A 401 -14.39 -29.62 -7.18
N VAL A 402 -13.29 -29.28 -7.87
CA VAL A 402 -12.35 -30.25 -8.45
C VAL A 402 -11.68 -31.08 -7.35
N THR A 403 -11.25 -30.45 -6.24
CA THR A 403 -10.63 -31.14 -5.10
C THR A 403 -11.59 -32.11 -4.42
N HIS A 404 -12.87 -31.72 -4.27
CA HIS A 404 -13.91 -32.62 -3.77
C HIS A 404 -14.14 -33.79 -4.74
N GLN A 405 -14.19 -33.51 -6.04
CA GLN A 405 -14.37 -34.50 -7.10
C GLN A 405 -13.15 -35.41 -7.31
N TRP A 406 -11.95 -35.06 -6.82
CA TRP A 406 -10.78 -35.93 -6.85
C TRP A 406 -10.77 -36.96 -5.73
N ARG A 407 -11.33 -36.65 -4.56
CA ARG A 407 -11.36 -37.60 -3.43
C ARG A 407 -12.12 -38.88 -3.78
N GLU A 408 -13.14 -38.77 -4.62
CA GLU A 408 -14.03 -39.86 -5.00
C GLU A 408 -13.32 -40.93 -5.89
N PRO A 409 -12.72 -40.58 -7.05
CA PRO A 409 -11.93 -41.52 -7.84
C PRO A 409 -10.66 -42.00 -7.11
N LEU A 410 -10.03 -41.18 -6.27
CA LEU A 410 -8.91 -41.63 -5.42
C LEU A 410 -9.34 -42.71 -4.40
N SER A 411 -10.55 -42.57 -3.83
CA SER A 411 -11.12 -43.59 -2.93
C SER A 411 -11.46 -44.86 -3.70
N GLU A 412 -11.93 -44.73 -4.94
CA GLU A 412 -12.23 -45.85 -5.84
C GLU A 412 -10.96 -46.61 -6.24
N VAL A 413 -9.87 -45.90 -6.58
CA VAL A 413 -8.52 -46.45 -6.80
C VAL A 413 -8.03 -47.21 -5.57
N ALA A 414 -8.18 -46.64 -4.37
CA ALA A 414 -7.77 -47.27 -3.12
C ALA A 414 -8.58 -48.55 -2.81
N ALA A 415 -9.89 -48.53 -3.10
CA ALA A 415 -10.76 -49.70 -2.95
C ALA A 415 -10.38 -50.81 -3.94
N ILE A 416 -10.11 -50.47 -5.21
CA ILE A 416 -9.64 -51.41 -6.23
C ILE A 416 -8.30 -52.04 -5.83
N GLN A 417 -7.35 -51.24 -5.32
CA GLN A 417 -6.07 -51.77 -4.82
C GLN A 417 -6.24 -52.69 -3.60
N THR A 418 -7.14 -52.34 -2.68
CA THR A 418 -7.45 -53.18 -1.51
C THR A 418 -8.05 -54.51 -1.93
N ASN A 419 -8.97 -54.50 -2.90
CA ASN A 419 -9.56 -55.70 -3.48
C ASN A 419 -8.52 -56.55 -4.22
N MET A 420 -7.64 -55.95 -5.03
CA MET A 420 -6.53 -56.68 -5.67
C MET A 420 -5.65 -57.38 -4.64
N LYS A 421 -5.27 -56.67 -3.57
CA LYS A 421 -4.43 -57.21 -2.51
C LYS A 421 -5.12 -58.33 -1.73
N ALA A 422 -6.42 -58.19 -1.46
CA ALA A 422 -7.22 -59.23 -0.81
C ALA A 422 -7.33 -60.48 -1.69
N SER A 423 -7.60 -60.32 -3.00
CA SER A 423 -7.63 -61.44 -3.95
C SER A 423 -6.29 -62.18 -4.01
N LEU A 424 -5.15 -61.46 -4.06
CA LEU A 424 -3.80 -62.05 -4.05
C LEU A 424 -3.49 -62.88 -2.79
N ILE A 425 -4.09 -62.52 -1.64
CA ILE A 425 -3.82 -63.18 -0.35
C ILE A 425 -4.79 -64.35 -0.10
N LEU A 426 -6.06 -64.22 -0.52
CA LEU A 426 -7.15 -65.12 -0.12
C LEU A 426 -7.52 -66.16 -1.19
N GLU A 427 -7.20 -65.95 -2.47
CA GLU A 427 -7.51 -66.89 -3.55
C GLU A 427 -6.26 -67.69 -3.99
N PRO A 428 -6.17 -69.00 -3.69
CA PRO A 428 -5.01 -69.82 -4.07
C PRO A 428 -4.92 -70.12 -5.58
N ASN A 429 -6.00 -69.93 -6.34
CA ASN A 429 -6.06 -70.06 -7.80
C ASN A 429 -6.60 -68.77 -8.43
N LEU A 430 -5.73 -67.77 -8.53
CA LEU A 430 -6.06 -66.43 -8.97
C LEU A 430 -6.29 -66.36 -10.49
N ASN A 431 -7.44 -65.87 -10.94
CA ASN A 431 -7.71 -65.66 -12.36
C ASN A 431 -6.97 -64.41 -12.87
N LYS A 432 -5.89 -64.61 -13.62
CA LYS A 432 -5.06 -63.55 -14.20
C LYS A 432 -5.86 -62.49 -14.97
N ASN A 433 -6.93 -62.89 -15.66
CA ASN A 433 -7.75 -61.95 -16.44
C ASN A 433 -8.53 -60.98 -15.54
N LYS A 434 -9.03 -61.45 -14.39
CA LYS A 434 -9.75 -60.60 -13.42
C LYS A 434 -8.85 -59.55 -12.79
N LEU A 435 -7.56 -59.85 -12.64
CA LEU A 435 -6.54 -58.93 -12.15
C LEU A 435 -6.12 -57.89 -13.19
N LEU A 436 -6.03 -58.31 -14.46
CA LEU A 436 -5.81 -57.42 -15.59
C LEU A 436 -6.98 -56.45 -15.79
N ASP A 437 -8.22 -56.91 -15.64
CA ASP A 437 -9.42 -56.04 -15.72
C ASP A 437 -9.43 -54.98 -14.60
N LEU A 438 -9.10 -55.38 -13.36
CA LEU A 438 -8.98 -54.44 -12.24
C LEU A 438 -7.84 -53.42 -12.47
N LEU A 439 -6.74 -53.84 -13.10
CA LEU A 439 -5.61 -52.96 -13.45
C LEU A 439 -5.99 -51.97 -14.56
N GLU A 440 -6.72 -52.40 -15.58
CA GLU A 440 -7.25 -51.49 -16.61
C GLU A 440 -8.25 -50.49 -16.04
N GLN A 441 -9.15 -50.93 -15.16
CA GLN A 441 -10.07 -50.01 -14.46
C GLN A 441 -9.30 -48.97 -13.66
N ASN A 442 -8.29 -49.39 -12.90
CA ASN A 442 -7.47 -48.48 -12.10
C ASN A 442 -6.73 -47.45 -12.98
N ASN A 443 -6.15 -47.90 -14.10
CA ASN A 443 -5.46 -47.02 -15.05
C ASN A 443 -6.42 -46.02 -15.73
N SER A 444 -7.65 -46.44 -16.05
CA SER A 444 -8.64 -45.54 -16.65
C SER A 444 -9.07 -44.40 -15.70
N ILE A 445 -9.16 -44.69 -14.39
CA ILE A 445 -9.47 -43.69 -13.36
C ILE A 445 -8.29 -42.72 -13.16
N ILE A 446 -7.06 -43.23 -13.20
CA ILE A 446 -5.84 -42.41 -13.14
C ILE A 446 -5.72 -41.49 -14.37
N GLN A 447 -6.02 -42.00 -15.57
CA GLN A 447 -6.05 -41.19 -16.79
C GLN A 447 -7.15 -40.12 -16.75
N TYR A 448 -8.32 -40.44 -16.21
CA TYR A 448 -9.39 -39.48 -15.97
C TYR A 448 -8.93 -38.35 -15.01
N LEU A 449 -8.32 -38.70 -13.88
CA LEU A 449 -7.75 -37.74 -12.93
C LEU A 449 -6.70 -36.84 -13.60
N SER A 450 -5.78 -37.43 -14.37
CA SER A 450 -4.73 -36.69 -15.11
C SER A 450 -5.32 -35.73 -16.13
N SER A 451 -6.29 -36.17 -16.95
CA SER A 451 -6.93 -35.31 -17.95
C SER A 451 -7.67 -34.12 -17.32
N THR A 452 -8.17 -34.27 -16.10
CA THR A 452 -8.83 -33.21 -15.34
C THR A 452 -7.82 -32.16 -14.82
N ILE A 453 -6.60 -32.60 -14.46
CA ILE A 453 -5.49 -31.71 -14.07
C ILE A 453 -5.08 -30.82 -15.25
N ASP A 454 -4.92 -31.40 -16.45
CA ASP A 454 -4.52 -30.65 -17.65
C ASP A 454 -5.54 -29.57 -18.04
N VAL A 455 -6.82 -29.81 -17.73
CA VAL A 455 -7.90 -28.84 -17.97
C VAL A 455 -7.81 -27.69 -16.97
N PHE A 456 -7.55 -28.01 -15.72
CA PHE A 456 -7.35 -27.01 -14.67
C PHE A 456 -6.15 -26.11 -14.96
N TYR A 457 -5.03 -26.71 -15.39
CA TYR A 457 -3.84 -25.97 -15.82
C TYR A 457 -4.13 -25.08 -17.03
N ARG A 458 -4.89 -25.55 -18.03
CA ARG A 458 -5.28 -24.72 -19.18
C ARG A 458 -6.14 -23.50 -18.84
N ILE A 459 -6.96 -23.56 -17.78
CA ILE A 459 -7.74 -22.41 -17.30
C ILE A 459 -6.84 -21.38 -16.58
N LEU A 460 -5.71 -21.84 -16.04
CA LEU A 460 -4.70 -21.03 -15.35
C LEU A 460 -3.61 -20.47 -16.26
N GLU A 461 -3.32 -21.14 -17.37
CA GLU A 461 -2.37 -20.68 -18.37
C GLU A 461 -2.91 -19.47 -19.13
N ASN A 462 -2.38 -18.29 -18.80
CA ASN A 462 -2.45 -17.12 -19.64
C ASN A 462 -1.48 -17.31 -20.82
N GLU A 463 -1.90 -17.99 -21.87
CA GLU A 463 -1.23 -17.78 -23.16
C GLU A 463 -1.74 -16.46 -23.75
N ASP A 464 -0.79 -15.53 -23.96
CA ASP A 464 -0.93 -14.27 -24.70
C ASP A 464 -1.77 -14.44 -25.97
N SER A 465 -3.08 -14.23 -25.87
CA SER A 465 -3.96 -14.27 -27.03
C SER A 465 -5.10 -13.28 -26.93
N ILE A 466 -4.77 -12.06 -26.50
CA ILE A 466 -5.66 -10.90 -26.68
C ILE A 466 -5.90 -10.74 -28.19
N ASN A 467 -7.12 -11.07 -28.63
CA ASN A 467 -7.62 -11.11 -30.02
C ASN A 467 -7.18 -12.30 -30.89
N SER A 468 -7.07 -13.52 -30.34
CA SER A 468 -7.00 -14.70 -31.22
C SER A 468 -8.38 -15.07 -31.79
N LYS A 469 -8.39 -15.56 -33.02
CA LYS A 469 -9.58 -16.13 -33.67
C LYS A 469 -9.63 -17.62 -33.32
N PHE A 470 -10.65 -18.06 -32.58
CA PHE A 470 -10.81 -19.46 -32.20
C PHE A 470 -12.11 -20.06 -32.76
N ASN A 471 -12.13 -21.38 -32.95
CA ASN A 471 -13.27 -22.10 -33.49
C ASN A 471 -14.27 -22.48 -32.38
N LEU A 472 -15.53 -22.06 -32.51
CA LEU A 472 -16.55 -22.26 -31.48
C LEU A 472 -16.87 -23.74 -31.23
N LYS A 473 -16.98 -24.54 -32.31
CA LYS A 473 -17.30 -25.97 -32.20
C LYS A 473 -16.23 -26.72 -31.41
N LYS A 474 -14.95 -26.45 -31.71
CA LYS A 474 -13.82 -27.04 -30.99
C LYS A 474 -13.87 -26.76 -29.49
N GLU A 475 -14.18 -25.52 -29.11
CA GLU A 475 -14.24 -25.14 -27.69
C GLU A 475 -15.48 -25.69 -26.97
N ILE A 476 -16.63 -25.78 -27.64
CA ILE A 476 -17.81 -26.44 -27.06
C ILE A 476 -17.58 -27.96 -26.91
N ASP A 477 -16.92 -28.60 -27.87
CA ASP A 477 -16.56 -30.02 -27.77
C ASP A 477 -15.56 -30.26 -26.62
N ASN A 478 -14.63 -29.32 -26.40
CA ASN A 478 -13.76 -29.33 -25.24
C ASN A 478 -14.59 -29.25 -23.95
N ILE A 479 -15.47 -28.26 -23.83
CA ILE A 479 -16.35 -28.11 -22.66
C ILE A 479 -17.21 -29.36 -22.42
N GLN A 480 -17.76 -29.96 -23.48
CA GLN A 480 -18.53 -31.19 -23.40
C GLN A 480 -17.70 -32.33 -22.80
N LYS A 481 -16.43 -32.48 -23.19
CA LYS A 481 -15.50 -33.44 -22.56
C LYS A 481 -15.27 -33.12 -21.07
N LEU A 482 -15.15 -31.84 -20.72
CA LEU A 482 -14.92 -31.40 -19.32
C LEU A 482 -16.09 -31.77 -18.41
N VAL A 483 -17.31 -31.50 -18.84
CA VAL A 483 -18.51 -31.69 -18.03
C VAL A 483 -19.10 -33.09 -18.16
N PHE A 484 -18.62 -33.91 -19.10
CA PHE A 484 -19.17 -35.24 -19.40
C PHE A 484 -19.30 -36.10 -18.14
N TYR A 485 -18.23 -36.24 -17.36
CA TYR A 485 -18.24 -37.06 -16.16
C TYR A 485 -19.10 -36.43 -15.05
N ILE A 486 -19.03 -35.10 -14.88
CA ILE A 486 -19.83 -34.34 -13.91
C ILE A 486 -21.33 -34.50 -14.16
N PHE A 487 -21.73 -34.59 -15.42
CA PHE A 487 -23.13 -34.73 -15.81
C PHE A 487 -23.58 -36.19 -15.87
N LYS A 488 -22.67 -37.12 -16.17
CA LYS A 488 -22.94 -38.56 -16.15
C LYS A 488 -23.22 -39.07 -14.73
N THR A 489 -22.46 -38.63 -13.73
CA THR A 489 -22.71 -39.01 -12.32
C THR A 489 -24.07 -38.53 -11.81
N GLU A 490 -24.50 -37.36 -12.27
CA GLU A 490 -25.76 -36.71 -11.86
C GLU A 490 -26.95 -37.02 -12.81
N ASN A 491 -26.76 -37.90 -13.80
CA ASN A 491 -27.75 -38.24 -14.84
C ASN A 491 -28.33 -37.01 -15.59
N ILE A 492 -27.51 -36.00 -15.86
CA ILE A 492 -27.87 -34.81 -16.63
C ILE A 492 -27.54 -35.04 -18.11
N ARG A 493 -28.53 -34.88 -19.00
CA ARG A 493 -28.31 -34.95 -20.45
C ARG A 493 -27.77 -33.62 -20.98
N PHE A 494 -26.66 -33.64 -21.71
CA PHE A 494 -26.04 -32.46 -22.30
C PHE A 494 -25.98 -32.57 -23.83
N ASP A 495 -26.81 -31.79 -24.52
CA ASP A 495 -26.94 -31.81 -25.97
C ASP A 495 -26.30 -30.55 -26.59
N CYS A 496 -25.41 -30.71 -27.56
CA CYS A 496 -24.74 -29.61 -28.27
C CYS A 496 -25.01 -29.69 -29.78
N GLU A 497 -25.67 -28.68 -30.34
CA GLU A 497 -25.92 -28.50 -31.78
C GLU A 497 -25.28 -27.17 -32.23
N VAL A 498 -24.04 -27.23 -32.72
CA VAL A 498 -23.19 -26.05 -32.99
C VAL A 498 -22.63 -26.13 -34.41
N ASP A 499 -22.67 -25.00 -35.13
CA ASP A 499 -22.09 -24.86 -36.48
C ASP A 499 -20.55 -24.82 -36.42
N GLU A 500 -19.89 -25.63 -37.26
CA GLU A 500 -18.43 -25.77 -37.32
C GLU A 500 -17.73 -24.53 -37.91
N ASN A 501 -18.45 -23.70 -38.66
CA ASN A 501 -17.90 -22.55 -39.38
C ASN A 501 -17.89 -21.25 -38.57
N ILE A 502 -18.27 -21.29 -37.28
CA ILE A 502 -18.30 -20.11 -36.42
C ILE A 502 -16.94 -19.89 -35.76
N PHE A 503 -16.37 -18.71 -35.98
CA PHE A 503 -15.14 -18.25 -35.36
C PHE A 503 -15.39 -17.02 -34.50
N ILE A 504 -14.79 -16.97 -33.33
CA ILE A 504 -14.93 -15.86 -32.38
C ILE A 504 -13.58 -15.17 -32.20
N LEU A 505 -13.58 -13.85 -32.23
CA LEU A 505 -12.44 -13.02 -31.86
C LEU A 505 -12.46 -12.78 -30.35
N GLY A 506 -11.42 -13.19 -29.66
CA GLY A 506 -11.27 -12.94 -28.22
C GLY A 506 -10.38 -13.97 -27.56
N ASP A 507 -10.32 -13.90 -26.23
CA ASP A 507 -9.61 -14.89 -25.44
C ASP A 507 -10.46 -16.17 -25.29
N LYS A 508 -9.95 -17.28 -25.83
CA LYS A 508 -10.59 -18.61 -25.76
C LYS A 508 -10.85 -19.04 -24.32
N ASN A 509 -9.93 -18.74 -23.39
CA ASN A 509 -10.00 -19.16 -22.00
C ASN A 509 -11.07 -18.36 -21.24
N GLU A 510 -11.19 -17.06 -21.53
CA GLU A 510 -12.27 -16.23 -20.97
C GLU A 510 -13.64 -16.66 -21.45
N PHE A 511 -13.75 -17.00 -22.75
CA PHE A 511 -14.99 -17.54 -23.31
C PHE A 511 -15.39 -18.86 -22.64
N ILE A 512 -14.45 -19.80 -22.50
CA ILE A 512 -14.68 -21.08 -21.82
C ILE A 512 -15.14 -20.85 -20.38
N ASN A 513 -14.50 -19.94 -19.65
CA ASN A 513 -14.87 -19.58 -18.28
C ASN A 513 -16.29 -18.99 -18.20
N ALA A 514 -16.64 -18.09 -19.12
CA ALA A 514 -17.96 -17.48 -19.21
C ALA A 514 -19.05 -18.55 -19.46
N LEU A 515 -18.79 -19.50 -20.36
CA LEU A 515 -19.72 -20.58 -20.70
C LEU A 515 -19.88 -21.58 -19.54
N LEU A 516 -18.77 -22.01 -18.94
CA LEU A 516 -18.76 -22.93 -17.80
C LEU A 516 -19.53 -22.35 -16.61
N ASN A 517 -19.41 -21.05 -16.34
CA ASN A 517 -20.19 -20.38 -15.29
C ASN A 517 -21.71 -20.49 -15.51
N ILE A 518 -22.18 -20.40 -16.75
CA ILE A 518 -23.61 -20.54 -17.07
C ILE A 518 -24.03 -22.01 -16.90
N VAL A 519 -23.26 -22.93 -17.48
CA VAL A 519 -23.55 -24.38 -17.50
C VAL A 519 -23.55 -24.98 -16.08
N LEU A 520 -22.59 -24.61 -15.23
CA LEU A 520 -22.52 -25.08 -13.84
C LEU A 520 -23.64 -24.48 -12.98
N ASN A 521 -24.02 -23.22 -13.20
CA ASN A 521 -25.17 -22.63 -12.51
C ASN A 521 -26.50 -23.32 -12.89
N ALA A 522 -26.65 -23.76 -14.15
CA ALA A 522 -27.78 -24.57 -14.57
C ALA A 522 -27.79 -25.93 -13.85
N LYS A 523 -26.67 -26.65 -13.85
CA LYS A 523 -26.48 -27.92 -13.12
C LYS A 523 -26.87 -27.81 -11.64
N ASP A 524 -26.32 -26.83 -10.93
CA ASP A 524 -26.62 -26.65 -9.50
C ASP A 524 -28.12 -26.42 -9.25
N THR A 525 -28.77 -25.71 -10.17
CA THR A 525 -30.22 -25.45 -10.09
C THR A 525 -31.03 -26.71 -10.37
N LEU A 526 -30.63 -27.53 -11.36
CA LEU A 526 -31.25 -28.81 -11.69
C LEU A 526 -31.22 -29.78 -10.50
N ILE A 527 -30.07 -29.90 -9.84
CA ILE A 527 -29.87 -30.76 -8.65
C ILE A 527 -30.69 -30.23 -7.47
N LYS A 528 -30.54 -28.93 -7.15
CA LYS A 528 -31.24 -28.30 -6.02
C LYS A 528 -32.76 -28.42 -6.13
N ARG A 529 -33.29 -28.37 -7.36
CA ARG A 529 -34.74 -28.48 -7.63
C ARG A 529 -35.21 -29.90 -7.91
N LYS A 530 -34.31 -30.89 -7.89
CA LYS A 530 -34.59 -32.33 -8.12
C LYS A 530 -35.43 -32.55 -9.38
N ILE A 531 -34.99 -31.98 -10.50
CA ILE A 531 -35.68 -32.12 -11.79
C ILE A 531 -35.64 -33.58 -12.25
N LYS A 532 -36.78 -34.10 -12.73
CA LYS A 532 -36.85 -35.42 -13.37
C LYS A 532 -36.35 -35.29 -14.81
N ASN A 533 -35.42 -36.15 -15.21
CA ASN A 533 -34.73 -36.10 -16.52
C ASN A 533 -34.09 -34.72 -16.79
N PRO A 534 -33.10 -34.31 -15.99
CA PRO A 534 -32.46 -33.00 -16.15
C PRO A 534 -31.68 -32.92 -17.46
N TRP A 535 -31.80 -31.80 -18.17
CA TRP A 535 -31.04 -31.56 -19.39
C TRP A 535 -30.60 -30.11 -19.54
N ILE A 536 -29.49 -29.93 -20.26
CA ILE A 536 -28.94 -28.64 -20.68
C ILE A 536 -28.63 -28.75 -22.17
N LYS A 537 -29.01 -27.74 -22.95
CA LYS A 537 -28.88 -27.74 -24.41
C LYS A 537 -28.18 -26.47 -24.90
N ILE A 538 -27.19 -26.64 -25.78
CA ILE A 538 -26.51 -25.53 -26.46
C ILE A 538 -26.81 -25.57 -27.96
N LYS A 539 -27.27 -24.44 -28.50
CA LYS A 539 -27.61 -24.26 -29.92
C LYS A 539 -27.00 -23.00 -30.49
N THR A 540 -26.64 -23.01 -31.77
CA THR A 540 -26.22 -21.80 -32.48
C THR A 540 -27.15 -21.45 -33.63
N SER A 541 -27.35 -20.15 -33.86
CA SER A 541 -28.01 -19.63 -35.06
C SER A 541 -27.13 -18.53 -35.66
N SER A 542 -26.81 -18.63 -36.94
CA SER A 542 -26.07 -17.62 -37.69
C SER A 542 -27.00 -16.85 -38.62
N ASN A 543 -26.83 -15.53 -38.67
CA ASN A 543 -27.42 -14.63 -39.66
C ASN A 543 -26.28 -13.95 -40.45
N LYS A 544 -26.59 -13.24 -41.54
CA LYS A 544 -25.58 -12.55 -42.37
C LYS A 544 -24.63 -11.63 -41.56
N ASN A 545 -25.13 -10.97 -40.50
CA ASN A 545 -24.39 -9.93 -39.78
C ASN A 545 -24.05 -10.28 -38.32
N SER A 546 -24.63 -11.34 -37.76
CA SER A 546 -24.39 -11.76 -36.37
C SER A 546 -24.64 -13.25 -36.19
N PHE A 547 -24.02 -13.86 -35.18
CA PHE A 547 -24.36 -15.21 -34.73
C PHE A 547 -24.76 -15.19 -33.26
N LYS A 548 -25.67 -16.08 -32.89
CA LYS A 548 -26.23 -16.23 -31.55
C LYS A 548 -25.98 -17.62 -31.01
N ILE A 549 -25.59 -17.69 -29.75
CA ILE A 549 -25.44 -18.91 -28.96
C ILE A 549 -26.56 -18.94 -27.92
N TYR A 550 -27.34 -20.00 -27.93
CA TYR A 550 -28.46 -20.26 -27.04
C TYR A 550 -28.07 -21.36 -26.06
N ILE A 551 -28.19 -21.09 -24.76
CA ILE A 551 -27.95 -22.07 -23.70
C ILE A 551 -29.23 -22.18 -22.88
N GLU A 552 -29.90 -23.33 -22.96
CA GLU A 552 -31.20 -23.57 -22.33
C GLU A 552 -31.12 -24.71 -21.31
N ASP A 553 -31.80 -24.56 -20.18
CA ASP A 553 -32.02 -25.62 -19.19
C ASP A 553 -33.51 -25.93 -18.99
N ASN A 554 -33.83 -27.06 -18.35
CA ASN A 554 -35.19 -27.39 -17.90
C ASN A 554 -35.42 -27.20 -16.39
N ALA A 555 -34.72 -26.24 -15.78
CA ALA A 555 -34.70 -26.05 -14.34
C ALA A 555 -35.86 -25.19 -13.80
N LYS A 556 -36.95 -24.97 -14.55
CA LYS A 556 -38.13 -24.14 -14.17
C LYS A 556 -37.84 -22.64 -14.03
N GLY A 557 -36.81 -22.13 -14.72
CA GLY A 557 -36.56 -20.70 -14.90
C GLY A 557 -36.09 -19.94 -13.65
N ILE A 558 -35.83 -18.66 -13.85
CA ILE A 558 -35.27 -17.72 -12.87
C ILE A 558 -36.40 -16.88 -12.25
N LYS A 559 -36.44 -16.84 -10.91
CA LYS A 559 -37.49 -16.14 -10.15
C LYS A 559 -37.27 -14.62 -10.00
N GLN A 560 -36.06 -14.13 -10.28
CA GLN A 560 -35.68 -12.72 -10.13
C GLN A 560 -36.41 -11.83 -11.16
N THR A 561 -37.00 -10.72 -10.72
CA THR A 561 -37.69 -9.75 -11.60
C THR A 561 -37.09 -8.34 -11.47
N PRO A 562 -36.65 -7.69 -12.56
CA PRO A 562 -36.48 -8.25 -13.91
C PRO A 562 -35.34 -9.29 -13.95
N VAL A 563 -35.44 -10.26 -14.86
CA VAL A 563 -34.50 -11.40 -14.95
C VAL A 563 -33.07 -10.93 -15.25
N SER A 564 -32.91 -9.79 -15.93
CA SER A 564 -31.61 -9.17 -16.23
C SER A 564 -30.78 -8.79 -14.99
N LYS A 565 -31.40 -8.63 -13.81
CA LYS A 565 -30.67 -8.32 -12.56
C LYS A 565 -29.74 -9.42 -12.10
N ILE A 566 -29.84 -10.65 -12.63
CA ILE A 566 -28.89 -11.72 -12.28
C ILE A 566 -27.45 -11.40 -12.72
N PHE A 567 -27.28 -10.45 -13.63
CA PHE A 567 -25.98 -9.96 -14.05
C PHE A 567 -25.47 -8.80 -13.21
N ASP A 568 -26.28 -8.26 -12.28
CA ASP A 568 -25.85 -7.18 -11.39
C ASP A 568 -24.92 -7.72 -10.29
N PHE A 569 -23.99 -6.88 -9.87
CA PHE A 569 -23.05 -7.20 -8.80
C PHE A 569 -23.78 -7.58 -7.51
N GLY A 570 -23.39 -8.69 -6.87
CA GLY A 570 -23.92 -9.09 -5.57
C GLY A 570 -25.16 -9.99 -5.62
N VAL A 571 -25.69 -10.31 -6.81
CA VAL A 571 -26.93 -11.07 -6.94
C VAL A 571 -26.66 -12.58 -6.97
N SER A 572 -27.04 -13.27 -5.89
CA SER A 572 -26.85 -14.73 -5.73
C SER A 572 -28.03 -15.40 -5.03
N SER A 573 -28.33 -16.64 -5.42
CA SER A 573 -29.32 -17.50 -4.75
C SER A 573 -28.69 -18.61 -3.87
N LYS A 574 -27.35 -18.62 -3.75
CA LYS A 574 -26.56 -19.57 -2.96
C LYS A 574 -26.10 -18.91 -1.65
N LYS A 575 -26.30 -19.57 -0.49
CA LYS A 575 -25.74 -19.13 0.79
C LYS A 575 -24.20 -19.17 0.69
N ASN A 576 -23.52 -18.12 1.17
CA ASN A 576 -22.06 -17.91 1.12
C ASN A 576 -21.43 -17.61 -0.25
N ASN A 577 -22.22 -17.35 -1.31
CA ASN A 577 -21.66 -17.00 -2.62
C ASN A 577 -21.97 -15.54 -2.97
N ILE A 578 -20.95 -14.75 -3.34
CA ILE A 578 -20.99 -13.28 -3.47
C ILE A 578 -21.79 -12.82 -4.72
N GLY A 579 -22.21 -13.74 -5.59
CA GLY A 579 -23.03 -13.39 -6.76
C GLY A 579 -22.24 -12.74 -7.90
N LEU A 580 -20.97 -13.14 -8.03
CA LEU A 580 -20.04 -12.53 -8.98
C LEU A 580 -19.93 -13.27 -10.32
N GLY A 581 -20.28 -14.56 -10.38
CA GLY A 581 -20.05 -15.39 -11.58
C GLY A 581 -20.73 -14.86 -12.83
N LEU A 582 -22.05 -14.60 -12.78
CA LEU A 582 -22.78 -14.06 -13.93
C LEU A 582 -22.43 -12.59 -14.24
N PHE A 583 -22.09 -11.80 -13.22
CA PHE A 583 -21.56 -10.45 -13.41
C PHE A 583 -20.26 -10.46 -14.24
N ILE A 584 -19.31 -11.35 -13.93
CA ILE A 584 -18.08 -11.52 -14.71
C ILE A 584 -18.40 -12.00 -16.13
N THR A 585 -19.27 -13.01 -16.26
CA THR A 585 -19.69 -13.55 -17.56
C THR A 585 -20.19 -12.43 -18.47
N LYS A 586 -21.00 -11.51 -17.95
CA LYS A 586 -21.47 -10.34 -18.71
C LYS A 586 -20.31 -9.44 -19.16
N ARG A 587 -19.36 -9.13 -18.28
CA ARG A 587 -18.22 -8.27 -18.65
C ARG A 587 -17.27 -8.93 -19.67
N ILE A 588 -17.02 -10.23 -19.54
CA ILE A 588 -16.22 -10.98 -20.53
C ILE A 588 -16.88 -10.85 -21.90
N ILE A 589 -18.16 -11.20 -22.01
CA ILE A 589 -18.87 -11.19 -23.28
C ILE A 589 -19.02 -9.78 -23.84
N GLU A 590 -19.47 -8.80 -23.05
CA GLU A 590 -19.81 -7.46 -23.55
C GLU A 590 -18.58 -6.56 -23.74
N GLU A 591 -17.65 -6.53 -22.78
CA GLU A 591 -16.58 -5.53 -22.78
C GLU A 591 -15.31 -6.02 -23.45
N ARG A 592 -14.93 -7.29 -23.19
CA ARG A 592 -13.71 -7.91 -23.69
C ARG A 592 -13.89 -8.53 -25.07
N MET A 593 -15.00 -9.23 -25.28
CA MET A 593 -15.29 -9.91 -26.56
C MET A 593 -16.22 -9.13 -27.50
N LYS A 594 -16.68 -7.93 -27.10
CA LYS A 594 -17.57 -7.05 -27.88
C LYS A 594 -18.87 -7.71 -28.35
N GLY A 595 -19.35 -8.72 -27.62
CA GLY A 595 -20.65 -9.36 -27.82
C GLY A 595 -21.75 -8.73 -26.97
N LYS A 596 -22.88 -9.40 -26.87
CA LYS A 596 -24.00 -9.04 -26.00
C LYS A 596 -24.55 -10.29 -25.32
N ILE A 597 -24.81 -10.25 -24.02
CA ILE A 597 -25.47 -11.35 -23.31
C ILE A 597 -26.84 -10.91 -22.77
N SER A 598 -27.81 -11.79 -22.89
CA SER A 598 -29.16 -11.60 -22.35
C SER A 598 -29.70 -12.91 -21.80
N VAL A 599 -30.75 -12.82 -21.00
CA VAL A 599 -31.37 -13.96 -20.33
C VAL A 599 -32.88 -13.77 -20.30
N GLU A 600 -33.59 -14.84 -20.62
CA GLU A 600 -35.05 -14.92 -20.61
C GLU A 600 -35.49 -16.24 -19.98
N ASN A 601 -36.74 -16.33 -19.51
CA ASN A 601 -37.31 -17.60 -19.09
C ASN A 601 -38.05 -18.21 -20.28
N SER A 602 -37.63 -19.41 -20.70
CA SER A 602 -38.37 -20.21 -21.68
C SER A 602 -39.49 -21.00 -21.01
N ILE A 603 -40.25 -21.75 -21.82
CA ILE A 603 -41.26 -22.71 -21.33
C ILE A 603 -40.61 -23.81 -20.49
N ASN A 604 -39.34 -24.15 -20.74
CA ASN A 604 -38.63 -25.23 -20.07
C ASN A 604 -37.85 -24.74 -18.84
N GLY A 605 -37.16 -23.60 -18.96
CA GLY A 605 -36.28 -23.12 -17.90
C GLY A 605 -35.65 -21.77 -18.21
N ALA A 606 -34.37 -21.59 -17.86
CA ALA A 606 -33.64 -20.38 -18.20
C ALA A 606 -33.03 -20.50 -19.60
N LEU A 607 -33.10 -19.43 -20.40
CA LEU A 607 -32.51 -19.31 -21.72
C LEU A 607 -31.52 -18.15 -21.72
N PHE A 608 -30.23 -18.45 -21.82
CA PHE A 608 -29.18 -17.46 -22.04
C PHE A 608 -28.92 -17.31 -23.53
N ILE A 609 -28.81 -16.06 -24.00
CA ILE A 609 -28.57 -15.71 -25.40
C ILE A 609 -27.32 -14.83 -25.45
N ILE A 610 -26.29 -15.33 -26.12
CA ILE A 610 -25.05 -14.59 -26.41
C ILE A 610 -25.03 -14.24 -27.89
N GLU A 611 -24.87 -12.96 -28.23
CA GLU A 611 -24.82 -12.45 -29.60
C GLU A 611 -23.46 -11.84 -29.91
N PHE A 612 -22.89 -12.17 -31.06
CA PHE A 612 -21.65 -11.62 -31.60
C PHE A 612 -21.86 -11.10 -33.03
N PHE A 613 -21.16 -10.03 -33.40
CA PHE A 613 -21.29 -9.37 -34.72
C PHE A 613 -20.15 -9.77 -35.66
N ASN A 614 -20.46 -9.97 -36.95
CA ASN A 614 -19.47 -10.35 -37.98
C ASN A 614 -18.52 -9.17 -38.34
N GLU A 615 -17.26 -9.48 -38.65
CA GLU A 615 -16.17 -8.53 -38.96
C GLU A 615 -16.55 -7.50 -40.06
N GLU A 616 -17.34 -7.88 -41.08
CA GLU A 616 -17.75 -6.99 -42.18
C GLU A 616 -18.70 -5.85 -41.76
N TYR A 617 -19.39 -5.97 -40.62
CA TYR A 617 -20.34 -4.94 -40.17
C TYR A 617 -19.66 -3.83 -39.35
N ILE A 618 -18.57 -4.14 -38.65
CA ILE A 618 -17.84 -3.20 -37.79
C ILE A 618 -17.09 -2.15 -38.64
N LEU A 619 -16.61 -2.54 -39.82
CA LEU A 619 -15.86 -1.66 -40.74
C LEU A 619 -16.70 -0.59 -41.46
N ASN A 620 -18.04 -0.70 -41.44
CA ASN A 620 -18.91 0.21 -42.19
C ASN A 620 -19.49 1.39 -41.39
N ASN A 621 -19.28 1.45 -40.07
CA ASN A 621 -19.97 2.42 -39.20
C ASN A 621 -19.09 3.51 -38.56
N GLU A 622 -17.77 3.52 -38.78
CA GLU A 622 -16.90 4.59 -38.26
C GLU A 622 -16.10 5.28 -39.37
N ASN A 623 -16.19 6.62 -39.36
CA ASN A 623 -15.63 7.54 -40.36
C ASN A 623 -14.14 7.29 -40.65
N LYS A 624 -13.87 6.85 -41.89
CA LYS A 624 -12.54 6.49 -42.42
C LYS A 624 -11.46 7.57 -42.26
N SER A 625 -11.80 8.87 -42.20
CA SER A 625 -10.78 9.93 -42.26
C SER A 625 -10.21 10.38 -40.90
N PHE A 626 -10.92 10.16 -39.78
CA PHE A 626 -10.39 10.46 -38.45
C PHE A 626 -9.68 9.23 -37.85
N TYR A 627 -10.14 8.04 -38.22
CA TYR A 627 -9.59 6.77 -37.78
C TYR A 627 -8.18 6.51 -38.30
N GLU A 628 -7.78 6.92 -39.51
CA GLU A 628 -6.45 6.58 -40.05
C GLU A 628 -5.29 7.33 -39.34
N LEU A 629 -5.52 8.58 -38.93
CA LEU A 629 -4.55 9.37 -38.15
C LEU A 629 -4.50 8.94 -36.69
N GLU A 630 -5.65 8.64 -36.08
CA GLU A 630 -5.72 8.15 -34.71
C GLU A 630 -5.24 6.70 -34.61
N LYS A 631 -5.53 5.83 -35.60
CA LYS A 631 -5.06 4.44 -35.70
C LYS A 631 -3.56 4.36 -35.91
N SER A 632 -2.95 5.20 -36.74
CA SER A 632 -1.48 5.26 -36.82
C SER A 632 -0.84 5.58 -35.46
N THR A 633 -1.46 6.49 -34.71
CA THR A 633 -0.93 6.95 -33.42
C THR A 633 -1.25 5.98 -32.29
N LEU A 634 -2.46 5.41 -32.26
CA LEU A 634 -2.95 4.39 -31.33
C LEU A 634 -2.34 3.02 -31.60
N GLU A 635 -2.06 2.64 -32.84
CA GLU A 635 -1.28 1.43 -33.16
C GLU A 635 0.16 1.62 -32.70
N ARG A 636 0.75 2.80 -32.86
CA ARG A 636 2.10 3.08 -32.38
C ARG A 636 2.16 3.12 -30.85
N ILE A 637 1.16 3.72 -30.20
CA ILE A 637 0.99 3.69 -28.73
C ILE A 637 0.70 2.26 -28.28
N SER A 638 -0.16 1.48 -28.93
CA SER A 638 -0.46 0.09 -28.59
C SER A 638 0.74 -0.83 -28.79
N ILE A 639 1.56 -0.61 -29.83
CA ILE A 639 2.81 -1.34 -30.05
C ILE A 639 3.83 -0.95 -28.98
N LEU A 640 3.91 0.32 -28.59
CA LEU A 640 4.79 0.79 -27.52
C LEU A 640 4.32 0.31 -26.15
N GLU A 641 3.02 0.34 -25.87
CA GLU A 641 2.38 -0.20 -24.68
C GLU A 641 2.58 -1.71 -24.62
N LYS A 642 2.36 -2.46 -25.72
CA LYS A 642 2.71 -3.89 -25.77
C LYS A 642 4.19 -4.14 -25.57
N LYS A 643 5.07 -3.28 -26.08
CA LYS A 643 6.52 -3.44 -25.94
C LYS A 643 6.97 -3.12 -24.51
N VAL A 644 6.38 -2.12 -23.87
CA VAL A 644 6.61 -1.75 -22.47
C VAL A 644 5.99 -2.77 -21.53
N GLU A 645 4.75 -3.22 -21.78
CA GLU A 645 4.04 -4.22 -20.97
C GLU A 645 4.74 -5.58 -21.08
N LYS A 646 5.19 -5.99 -22.27
CA LYS A 646 6.02 -7.19 -22.44
C LYS A 646 7.40 -7.04 -21.81
N GLN A 647 7.97 -5.83 -21.79
CA GLN A 647 9.26 -5.57 -21.12
C GLN A 647 9.09 -5.53 -19.59
N GLU A 648 8.02 -4.93 -19.06
CA GLU A 648 7.66 -4.92 -17.65
C GLU A 648 7.28 -6.30 -17.15
N GLU A 649 6.56 -7.10 -17.95
CA GLU A 649 6.24 -8.48 -17.64
C GLU A 649 7.51 -9.35 -17.67
N LEU A 650 8.38 -9.18 -18.66
CA LEU A 650 9.67 -9.86 -18.69
C LEU A 650 10.53 -9.44 -17.50
N GLU A 651 10.61 -8.15 -17.16
CA GLU A 651 11.31 -7.65 -15.98
C GLU A 651 10.70 -8.14 -14.67
N ASN A 652 9.37 -8.22 -14.58
CA ASN A 652 8.67 -8.73 -13.41
C ASN A 652 8.83 -10.25 -13.28
N ASN A 653 8.81 -10.99 -14.38
CA ASN A 653 9.08 -12.42 -14.40
C ASN A 653 10.54 -12.71 -14.07
N ILE A 654 11.50 -11.94 -14.62
CA ILE A 654 12.91 -12.01 -14.24
C ILE A 654 13.08 -11.68 -12.76
N LYS A 655 12.49 -10.58 -12.26
CA LYS A 655 12.51 -10.24 -10.83
C LYS A 655 11.84 -11.30 -9.97
N HIS A 656 10.76 -11.92 -10.44
CA HIS A 656 10.05 -12.98 -9.72
C HIS A 656 10.92 -14.23 -9.62
N TRP A 657 11.52 -14.66 -10.73
CA TRP A 657 12.48 -15.77 -10.77
C TRP A 657 13.75 -15.47 -9.97
N GLU A 658 14.32 -14.28 -10.09
CA GLU A 658 15.44 -13.82 -9.25
C GLU A 658 15.06 -13.83 -7.78
N ASN A 659 13.85 -13.39 -7.43
CA ASN A 659 13.40 -13.38 -6.05
C ASN A 659 13.17 -14.80 -5.52
N ILE A 660 12.57 -15.70 -6.29
CA ILE A 660 12.46 -17.13 -5.93
C ILE A 660 13.85 -17.72 -5.76
N PHE A 661 14.73 -17.55 -6.76
CA PHE A 661 16.10 -18.05 -6.74
C PHE A 661 16.87 -17.52 -5.51
N ASN A 662 16.74 -16.23 -5.21
CA ASN A 662 17.44 -15.56 -4.10
C ASN A 662 16.87 -15.88 -2.71
N GLN A 663 15.57 -16.13 -2.60
CA GLN A 663 14.90 -16.43 -1.33
C GLN A 663 14.83 -17.94 -1.01
N THR A 664 15.17 -18.81 -1.97
CA THR A 664 15.20 -20.25 -1.75
C THR A 664 16.22 -20.61 -0.68
N TYR A 665 15.79 -21.41 0.31
CA TYR A 665 16.60 -21.76 1.48
C TYR A 665 17.67 -22.84 1.21
N TRP A 666 17.50 -23.67 0.19
CA TRP A 666 18.50 -24.65 -0.24
C TRP A 666 19.42 -24.08 -1.34
N ALA A 667 20.62 -24.63 -1.46
CA ALA A 667 21.57 -24.19 -2.46
C ALA A 667 21.11 -24.65 -3.85
N VAL A 668 21.09 -23.74 -4.82
CA VAL A 668 20.80 -24.04 -6.23
C VAL A 668 22.06 -23.75 -7.02
N ILE A 669 22.52 -24.75 -7.78
CA ILE A 669 23.72 -24.66 -8.62
C ILE A 669 23.31 -24.98 -10.05
N VAL A 670 23.65 -24.08 -10.97
CA VAL A 670 23.54 -24.30 -12.41
C VAL A 670 24.94 -24.48 -12.96
N PHE A 671 25.21 -25.61 -13.61
CA PHE A 671 26.52 -25.92 -14.21
C PHE A 671 26.36 -26.42 -15.64
N PHE A 672 27.43 -26.28 -16.44
CA PHE A 672 27.35 -26.60 -17.86
C PHE A 672 27.31 -28.12 -18.11
N GLY A 673 26.57 -28.53 -19.14
CA GLY A 673 26.50 -29.95 -19.53
C GLY A 673 27.81 -30.53 -20.04
N THR A 674 28.64 -29.69 -20.70
CA THR A 674 29.90 -30.09 -21.33
C THR A 674 31.13 -29.92 -20.44
N THR A 675 31.02 -29.12 -19.38
CA THR A 675 32.10 -28.82 -18.44
C THR A 675 31.49 -28.75 -17.04
N SER A 676 31.98 -29.53 -16.08
CA SER A 676 31.53 -29.54 -14.67
C SER A 676 31.72 -28.20 -13.92
N ASN A 677 32.00 -27.11 -14.63
CA ASN A 677 32.13 -25.76 -14.13
C ASN A 677 30.76 -25.15 -13.81
N ILE A 678 30.71 -24.48 -12.66
CA ILE A 678 29.51 -23.79 -12.20
C ILE A 678 29.31 -22.50 -13.00
N LYS A 679 28.10 -22.32 -13.52
CA LYS A 679 27.66 -21.12 -14.24
C LYS A 679 27.03 -20.08 -13.30
N MET A 680 26.22 -20.54 -12.35
CA MET A 680 25.49 -19.67 -11.43
C MET A 680 25.11 -20.42 -10.15
N VAL A 681 25.04 -19.70 -9.04
CA VAL A 681 24.49 -20.20 -7.77
C VAL A 681 23.61 -19.17 -7.12
N ASN A 682 22.78 -19.60 -6.18
CA ASN A 682 21.95 -18.70 -5.37
C ASN A 682 22.61 -18.28 -4.04
N PRO A 683 22.08 -17.26 -3.33
CA PRO A 683 22.57 -16.82 -2.02
C PRO A 683 22.68 -17.91 -0.95
N ALA A 684 21.82 -18.93 -1.00
CA ALA A 684 21.88 -20.05 -0.06
C ALA A 684 23.15 -20.89 -0.25
N PHE A 685 23.67 -21.04 -1.48
CA PHE A 685 24.95 -21.68 -1.73
C PHE A 685 26.09 -20.97 -1.00
N HIS A 686 26.15 -19.63 -1.06
CA HIS A 686 27.18 -18.86 -0.37
C HIS A 686 27.16 -19.09 1.13
N LYS A 687 25.97 -19.10 1.74
CA LYS A 687 25.79 -19.37 3.17
C LYS A 687 26.16 -20.81 3.55
N MET A 688 25.83 -21.78 2.68
CA MET A 688 26.04 -23.20 2.93
C MET A 688 27.51 -23.62 2.77
N TYR A 689 28.18 -23.14 1.72
CA TYR A 689 29.51 -23.57 1.32
C TYR A 689 30.65 -22.59 1.62
N GLY A 690 30.34 -21.30 1.82
CA GLY A 690 31.33 -20.27 2.19
C GLY A 690 32.18 -19.70 1.05
N TYR A 691 31.88 -20.03 -0.21
CA TYR A 691 32.56 -19.45 -1.39
C TYR A 691 31.97 -18.08 -1.76
N MET A 692 32.79 -17.18 -2.30
CA MET A 692 32.37 -15.86 -2.80
C MET A 692 32.06 -15.88 -4.30
N THR A 693 31.27 -14.93 -4.80
CA THR A 693 30.75 -14.91 -6.18
C THR A 693 31.85 -14.95 -7.24
N ASP A 694 32.97 -14.27 -7.01
CA ASP A 694 34.10 -14.21 -7.96
C ASP A 694 34.90 -15.53 -8.07
N GLU A 695 34.68 -16.46 -7.14
CA GLU A 695 35.39 -17.73 -7.06
C GLU A 695 34.62 -18.86 -7.78
N ILE A 696 33.31 -18.69 -8.02
CA ILE A 696 32.39 -19.75 -8.48
C ILE A 696 32.76 -20.30 -9.85
N ASN A 697 33.08 -19.42 -10.81
CA ASN A 697 33.39 -19.83 -12.19
C ASN A 697 34.71 -20.64 -12.30
N LYS A 698 35.47 -20.75 -11.21
CA LYS A 698 36.73 -21.51 -11.13
C LYS A 698 36.59 -22.82 -10.33
N ILE A 699 35.40 -23.09 -9.79
CA ILE A 699 35.12 -24.28 -9.00
C ILE A 699 34.47 -25.31 -9.91
N ASP A 700 35.12 -26.47 -9.98
CA ASP A 700 34.51 -27.69 -10.51
C ASP A 700 33.52 -28.24 -9.47
N ILE A 701 32.29 -28.54 -9.89
CA ILE A 701 31.24 -29.07 -9.01
C ILE A 701 31.68 -30.37 -8.32
N ASP A 702 32.55 -31.16 -8.96
CA ASP A 702 33.04 -32.42 -8.40
C ASP A 702 33.90 -32.19 -7.15
N ASN A 703 34.46 -30.99 -6.97
CA ASN A 703 35.26 -30.65 -5.78
C ASN A 703 34.41 -30.27 -4.57
N LEU A 704 33.09 -30.13 -4.73
CA LEU A 704 32.16 -29.93 -3.61
C LEU A 704 31.80 -31.24 -2.90
N PHE A 705 32.22 -32.39 -3.42
CA PHE A 705 31.86 -33.69 -2.87
C PHE A 705 33.07 -34.47 -2.34
N SER A 706 32.83 -35.29 -1.32
CA SER A 706 33.85 -36.19 -0.78
C SER A 706 34.34 -37.19 -1.83
N LYS A 707 35.57 -37.70 -1.68
CA LYS A 707 36.14 -38.68 -2.63
C LYS A 707 35.22 -39.88 -2.85
N ASP A 708 34.56 -40.35 -1.81
CA ASP A 708 33.64 -41.49 -1.86
C ASP A 708 32.30 -41.13 -2.53
N SER A 709 31.88 -39.87 -2.40
CA SER A 709 30.63 -39.35 -2.96
C SER A 709 30.70 -38.88 -4.42
N LYS A 710 31.90 -38.63 -4.97
CA LYS A 710 32.07 -38.19 -6.37
C LYS A 710 31.54 -39.22 -7.37
N LEU A 711 31.83 -40.50 -7.14
CA LEU A 711 31.40 -41.58 -8.04
C LEU A 711 29.88 -41.72 -8.07
N GLU A 712 29.24 -41.57 -6.91
CA GLU A 712 27.79 -41.64 -6.77
C GLU A 712 27.08 -40.44 -7.41
N PHE A 713 27.66 -39.25 -7.30
CA PHE A 713 27.17 -38.06 -7.99
C PHE A 713 27.21 -38.22 -9.51
N GLU A 714 28.30 -38.76 -10.07
CA GLU A 714 28.43 -39.02 -11.50
C GLU A 714 27.36 -40.01 -12.01
N LEU A 715 27.16 -41.13 -11.31
CA LEU A 715 26.13 -42.11 -11.66
C LEU A 715 24.72 -41.49 -11.66
N LYS A 716 24.45 -40.58 -10.71
CA LYS A 716 23.16 -39.91 -10.60
C LYS A 716 22.98 -38.80 -11.65
N LYS A 717 24.05 -38.17 -12.08
CA LYS A 717 24.06 -37.25 -13.23
C LYS A 717 23.68 -38.00 -14.51
N GLU A 718 24.22 -39.20 -14.73
CA GLU A 718 23.82 -40.07 -15.85
C GLU A 718 22.36 -40.53 -15.74
N GLU A 719 21.89 -40.90 -14.55
CA GLU A 719 20.48 -41.26 -14.35
C GLU A 719 19.53 -40.09 -14.65
N ALA A 720 19.90 -38.86 -14.26
CA ALA A 720 19.14 -37.65 -14.58
C ALA A 720 19.11 -37.37 -16.09
N PHE A 721 20.15 -37.77 -16.84
CA PHE A 721 20.16 -37.64 -18.29
C PHE A 721 19.08 -38.50 -18.96
N GLU A 722 18.91 -39.74 -18.49
CA GLU A 722 17.91 -40.69 -19.02
C GLU A 722 16.48 -40.35 -18.55
N LYS A 723 16.31 -40.05 -17.26
CA LYS A 723 14.98 -39.89 -16.63
C LYS A 723 14.54 -38.43 -16.48
N SER A 724 15.34 -37.47 -16.94
CA SER A 724 15.18 -36.02 -16.75
C SER A 724 15.25 -35.52 -15.29
N PHE A 725 15.38 -36.42 -14.32
CA PHE A 725 15.50 -36.14 -12.89
C PHE A 725 16.23 -37.29 -12.17
N SER A 726 17.05 -36.96 -11.18
CA SER A 726 17.60 -37.91 -10.22
C SER A 726 17.72 -37.29 -8.83
N SER A 727 17.75 -38.13 -7.80
CA SER A 727 17.93 -37.71 -6.40
C SER A 727 18.87 -38.67 -5.69
N THR A 728 19.72 -38.13 -4.81
CA THR A 728 20.62 -38.92 -3.95
C THR A 728 21.00 -38.20 -2.65
N GLU A 729 21.48 -38.94 -1.66
CA GLU A 729 22.02 -38.41 -0.41
C GLU A 729 23.53 -38.69 -0.36
N ILE A 730 24.36 -37.64 -0.32
CA ILE A 730 25.82 -37.78 -0.36
C ILE A 730 26.52 -36.82 0.60
N ILE A 731 27.83 -36.99 0.79
CA ILE A 731 28.64 -36.14 1.66
C ILE A 731 29.31 -35.02 0.85
N SER A 732 29.03 -33.79 1.24
CA SER A 732 29.59 -32.59 0.63
C SER A 732 30.66 -31.94 1.52
N ILE A 733 31.53 -31.14 0.91
CA ILE A 733 32.68 -30.46 1.54
C ILE A 733 32.51 -28.94 1.41
N LYS A 734 32.67 -28.22 2.51
CA LYS A 734 32.70 -26.75 2.55
C LYS A 734 34.07 -26.18 2.21
N LYS A 735 34.16 -24.87 1.94
CA LYS A 735 35.44 -24.18 1.66
C LYS A 735 36.50 -24.35 2.75
N ASP A 736 36.08 -24.46 4.02
CA ASP A 736 36.95 -24.66 5.18
C ASP A 736 37.41 -26.12 5.37
N GLY A 737 36.98 -27.04 4.48
CA GLY A 737 37.29 -28.46 4.52
C GLY A 737 36.37 -29.30 5.39
N THR A 738 35.38 -28.70 6.07
CA THR A 738 34.40 -29.46 6.87
C THR A 738 33.42 -30.22 5.98
N THR A 739 33.06 -31.44 6.40
CA THR A 739 32.10 -32.28 5.66
C THR A 739 30.72 -32.22 6.29
N PHE A 740 29.68 -32.35 5.47
CA PHE A 740 28.30 -32.39 5.92
C PHE A 740 27.42 -33.19 4.94
N PRO A 741 26.39 -33.90 5.43
CA PRO A 741 25.49 -34.68 4.57
C PRO A 741 24.51 -33.75 3.84
N VAL A 742 24.31 -34.03 2.56
CA VAL A 742 23.39 -33.29 1.70
C VAL A 742 22.50 -34.22 0.90
N GLN A 743 21.25 -33.82 0.68
CA GLN A 743 20.40 -34.40 -0.36
C GLN A 743 20.52 -33.55 -1.62
N ILE A 744 20.72 -34.19 -2.77
CA ILE A 744 20.91 -33.53 -4.06
C ILE A 744 19.86 -34.03 -5.04
N ASP A 745 19.12 -33.09 -5.62
CA ASP A 745 18.21 -33.33 -6.73
C ASP A 745 18.80 -32.71 -8.00
N ILE A 746 18.99 -33.52 -9.05
CA ILE A 746 19.61 -33.09 -10.30
C ILE A 746 18.57 -33.13 -11.41
N ASN A 747 18.39 -31.98 -12.08
CA ASN A 747 17.60 -31.84 -13.29
C ASN A 747 18.49 -31.48 -14.47
N VAL A 748 18.12 -31.93 -15.67
CA VAL A 748 18.84 -31.62 -16.91
C VAL A 748 18.01 -30.71 -17.82
N ILE A 749 18.64 -29.66 -18.34
CA ILE A 749 18.07 -28.73 -19.32
C ILE A 749 18.73 -29.00 -20.68
N LYS A 750 17.91 -29.34 -21.67
CA LYS A 750 18.34 -29.70 -23.04
C LYS A 750 17.92 -28.62 -24.05
N ASN A 751 18.66 -28.51 -25.15
CA ASN A 751 18.26 -27.69 -26.31
C ASN A 751 17.28 -28.44 -27.23
N GLU A 752 16.78 -27.79 -28.27
CA GLU A 752 15.85 -28.38 -29.26
C GLU A 752 16.43 -29.60 -29.99
N ASN A 753 17.77 -29.73 -30.05
CA ASN A 753 18.48 -30.86 -30.63
C ASN A 753 18.77 -31.98 -29.60
N ASN A 754 18.19 -31.89 -28.39
CA ASN A 754 18.36 -32.84 -27.28
C ASN A 754 19.79 -32.87 -26.67
N GLU A 755 20.62 -31.88 -26.98
CA GLU A 755 21.95 -31.69 -26.39
C GLU A 755 21.85 -30.96 -25.05
N ILE A 756 22.74 -31.27 -24.12
CA ILE A 756 22.69 -30.75 -22.74
C ILE A 756 23.22 -29.32 -22.71
N LEU A 757 22.39 -28.37 -22.28
CA LEU A 757 22.80 -27.00 -22.02
C LEU A 757 23.32 -26.87 -20.58
N TYR A 758 22.49 -27.27 -19.62
CA TYR A 758 22.77 -27.08 -18.20
C TYR A 758 22.25 -28.25 -17.37
N TYR A 759 22.92 -28.50 -16.25
CA TYR A 759 22.35 -29.23 -15.13
C TYR A 759 21.99 -28.25 -14.02
N VAL A 760 20.87 -28.49 -13.36
CA VAL A 760 20.43 -27.76 -12.18
C VAL A 760 20.44 -28.71 -11.00
N ALA A 761 21.37 -28.51 -10.07
CA ALA A 761 21.45 -29.25 -8.83
C ALA A 761 20.86 -28.42 -7.68
N ASN A 762 19.83 -28.97 -7.03
CA ASN A 762 19.31 -28.46 -5.77
C ASN A 762 19.95 -29.25 -4.63
N ILE A 763 20.67 -28.57 -3.76
CA ILE A 763 21.41 -29.18 -2.66
C ILE A 763 20.83 -28.70 -1.32
N LYS A 764 20.33 -29.66 -0.55
CA LYS A 764 19.70 -29.44 0.75
C LYS A 764 20.58 -30.03 1.86
N ASP A 765 20.93 -29.21 2.84
CA ASP A 765 21.60 -29.68 4.05
C ASP A 765 20.63 -30.50 4.90
N ILE A 766 20.97 -31.77 5.15
CA ILE A 766 20.17 -32.71 5.96
C ILE A 766 20.79 -32.99 7.33
N SER A 767 21.80 -32.23 7.74
CA SER A 767 22.51 -32.40 9.02
C SER A 767 21.57 -32.39 10.23
N GLU A 768 20.57 -31.51 10.24
CA GLU A 768 19.57 -31.47 11.32
C GLU A 768 18.64 -32.70 11.31
N GLN A 769 18.24 -33.16 10.13
CA GLN A 769 17.36 -34.33 10.00
C GLN A 769 18.09 -35.60 10.45
N GLU A 770 19.36 -35.75 10.08
CA GLU A 770 20.21 -36.84 10.58
C GLU A 770 20.41 -36.74 12.09
N LYS A 771 20.67 -35.56 12.65
CA LYS A 771 20.79 -35.37 14.10
C LYS A 771 19.49 -35.76 14.83
N ILE A 772 18.32 -35.39 14.29
CA ILE A 772 17.02 -35.76 14.88
C ILE A 772 16.78 -37.26 14.79
N LYS A 773 17.03 -37.86 13.62
CA LYS A 773 16.92 -39.32 13.39
C LYS A 773 17.85 -40.09 14.34
N ASN A 774 19.11 -39.66 14.43
CA ASN A 774 20.09 -40.25 15.35
C ASN A 774 19.70 -40.05 16.81
N ARG A 775 19.12 -38.90 17.18
CA ARG A 775 18.62 -38.67 18.55
C ARG A 775 17.41 -39.53 18.89
N LEU A 776 16.53 -39.81 17.92
CA LEU A 776 15.42 -40.76 18.09
C LEU A 776 15.92 -42.19 18.19
N HIS A 777 16.85 -42.59 17.31
CA HIS A 777 17.50 -43.91 17.37
C HIS A 777 18.23 -44.10 18.70
N LEU A 778 18.99 -43.11 19.16
CA LEU A 778 19.68 -43.15 20.45
C LEU A 778 18.69 -43.26 21.62
N LYS A 779 17.58 -42.51 21.60
CA LYS A 779 16.51 -42.65 22.62
C LYS A 779 15.92 -44.07 22.62
N GLN A 780 15.58 -44.61 21.46
CA GLN A 780 15.04 -45.96 21.33
C GLN A 780 16.07 -47.02 21.77
N PHE A 781 17.33 -46.83 21.39
CA PHE A 781 18.45 -47.68 21.80
C PHE A 781 18.61 -47.66 23.32
N MET A 782 18.64 -46.49 23.96
CA MET A 782 18.72 -46.37 25.42
C MET A 782 17.55 -47.09 26.11
N ILE A 783 16.32 -46.89 25.65
CA ILE A 783 15.12 -47.54 26.25
C ILE A 783 15.21 -49.07 26.11
N ASN A 784 15.76 -49.57 25.00
CA ASN A 784 15.93 -51.01 24.77
C ASN A 784 17.12 -51.63 25.51
N HIS A 785 18.09 -50.84 25.96
CA HIS A 785 19.28 -51.32 26.70
C HIS A 785 19.19 -51.08 28.22
N ILE A 786 18.08 -50.51 28.72
CA ILE A 786 17.78 -50.48 30.16
C ILE A 786 17.48 -51.91 30.62
N SER A 787 18.05 -52.31 31.75
CA SER A 787 17.92 -53.66 32.34
C SER A 787 16.53 -53.97 32.90
N GLU A 788 15.67 -52.97 33.04
CA GLU A 788 14.30 -53.10 33.52
C GLU A 788 13.36 -53.37 32.35
N ALA A 789 12.35 -54.20 32.58
CA ALA A 789 11.27 -54.38 31.63
C ALA A 789 10.28 -53.21 31.72
N ILE A 790 10.07 -52.51 30.61
CA ILE A 790 9.25 -51.30 30.54
C ILE A 790 7.96 -51.58 29.76
N PHE A 791 6.81 -51.22 30.33
CA PHE A 791 5.50 -51.30 29.66
C PHE A 791 4.72 -50.00 29.81
N LEU A 792 4.11 -49.55 28.71
CA LEU A 792 3.11 -48.47 28.74
C LEU A 792 1.74 -49.07 28.46
N VAL A 793 0.79 -48.86 29.34
CA VAL A 793 -0.56 -49.44 29.26
C VAL A 793 -1.60 -48.32 29.34
N ASP A 794 -2.63 -48.40 28.50
CA ASP A 794 -3.77 -47.48 28.54
C ASP A 794 -4.89 -47.94 29.47
N LYS A 795 -5.91 -47.10 29.67
CA LYS A 795 -7.05 -47.40 30.57
C LYS A 795 -7.82 -48.67 30.18
N GLU A 796 -7.82 -49.03 28.90
CA GLU A 796 -8.52 -50.21 28.37
C GLU A 796 -7.70 -51.50 28.52
N ASN A 797 -6.62 -51.46 29.30
CA ASN A 797 -5.73 -52.59 29.55
C ASN A 797 -4.91 -53.00 28.31
N LYS A 798 -4.66 -52.09 27.37
CA LYS A 798 -3.88 -52.35 26.16
C LYS A 798 -2.44 -51.86 26.31
N VAL A 799 -1.49 -52.74 26.05
CA VAL A 799 -0.07 -52.38 25.98
C VAL A 799 0.18 -51.55 24.73
N VAL A 800 0.54 -50.28 24.93
CA VAL A 800 0.83 -49.30 23.88
C VAL A 800 2.31 -49.31 23.50
N PHE A 801 3.19 -49.63 24.46
CA PHE A 801 4.62 -49.70 24.24
C PHE A 801 5.26 -50.74 25.18
N ARG A 802 6.33 -51.40 24.71
CA ARG A 802 7.23 -52.22 25.51
C ARG A 802 8.66 -52.14 24.99
N ASN A 803 9.67 -52.23 25.88
CA ASN A 803 11.08 -52.28 25.47
C ASN A 803 11.53 -53.72 25.13
N LEU A 804 12.76 -53.88 24.65
CA LEU A 804 13.29 -55.20 24.26
C LEU A 804 13.33 -56.19 25.44
N ILE A 805 13.75 -55.76 26.63
CA ILE A 805 13.79 -56.61 27.83
C ILE A 805 12.39 -57.08 28.25
N ALA A 806 11.39 -56.20 28.13
CA ALA A 806 9.98 -56.57 28.32
C ALA A 806 9.51 -57.65 27.33
N LEU A 807 9.94 -57.54 26.07
CA LEU A 807 9.65 -58.54 25.03
C LEU A 807 10.33 -59.89 25.32
N GLU A 808 11.59 -59.88 25.74
CA GLU A 808 12.36 -61.08 26.07
C GLU A 808 11.78 -61.81 27.29
N ASN A 809 11.46 -61.07 28.36
CA ASN A 809 10.98 -61.66 29.60
C ASN A 809 9.51 -62.12 29.53
N PHE A 810 8.63 -61.42 28.80
CA PHE A 810 7.18 -61.65 28.84
C PHE A 810 6.56 -62.01 27.48
N GLY A 811 7.23 -61.75 26.35
CA GLY A 811 6.72 -62.08 25.01
C GLY A 811 5.55 -61.22 24.53
N ASP A 812 5.00 -61.56 23.36
CA ASP A 812 3.94 -60.77 22.70
C ASP A 812 2.54 -61.00 23.30
N THR A 813 2.30 -62.19 23.88
CA THR A 813 0.96 -62.68 24.27
C THR A 813 0.64 -62.56 25.76
N HIS A 814 1.62 -62.27 26.62
CA HIS A 814 1.37 -62.15 28.06
C HIS A 814 1.06 -60.68 28.43
N ASN A 815 -0.20 -60.42 28.76
CA ASN A 815 -0.61 -59.16 29.36
C ASN A 815 -0.15 -59.11 30.82
N ILE A 816 0.95 -58.40 31.08
CA ILE A 816 1.42 -58.08 32.44
C ILE A 816 0.30 -57.61 33.38
N PRO A 817 -0.61 -56.72 32.97
CA PRO A 817 -1.72 -56.30 33.82
C PRO A 817 -2.58 -57.42 34.41
N ASN A 818 -2.69 -58.56 33.71
CA ASN A 818 -3.47 -59.70 34.17
C ASN A 818 -2.79 -60.45 35.33
N GLN A 819 -1.48 -60.22 35.57
CA GLN A 819 -0.75 -60.79 36.70
C GLN A 819 -0.99 -60.00 38.00
N PHE A 820 -1.62 -58.81 37.95
CA PHE A 820 -1.87 -57.95 39.11
C PHE A 820 -3.33 -58.02 39.63
N GLY A 821 -4.11 -59.00 39.18
CA GLY A 821 -5.49 -59.21 39.60
C GLY A 821 -6.50 -58.36 38.82
N ASN A 822 -7.50 -57.78 39.50
CA ASN A 822 -8.55 -57.01 38.84
C ASN A 822 -8.04 -55.64 38.34
N TRP A 823 -8.01 -55.47 37.02
CA TRP A 823 -7.48 -54.28 36.35
C TRP A 823 -8.11 -52.97 36.82
N ASN A 824 -9.44 -52.90 36.98
CA ASN A 824 -10.10 -51.64 37.34
C ASN A 824 -9.71 -51.19 38.75
N ILE A 825 -9.59 -52.13 39.70
CA ILE A 825 -9.17 -51.84 41.07
C ILE A 825 -7.70 -51.43 41.09
N HIS A 826 -6.87 -52.14 40.32
CA HIS A 826 -5.45 -51.85 40.21
C HIS A 826 -5.19 -50.47 39.58
N TRP A 827 -5.94 -50.12 38.52
CA TRP A 827 -5.88 -48.82 37.84
C TRP A 827 -6.22 -47.66 38.77
N GLU A 828 -7.37 -47.71 39.46
CA GLU A 828 -7.79 -46.64 40.36
C GLU A 828 -6.81 -46.47 41.53
N LYS A 829 -6.27 -47.57 42.06
CA LYS A 829 -5.27 -47.54 43.13
C LYS A 829 -3.98 -46.84 42.71
N ILE A 830 -3.50 -47.07 41.48
CA ILE A 830 -2.29 -46.40 40.95
C ILE A 830 -2.61 -44.95 40.61
N LYS A 831 -3.79 -44.67 40.05
CA LYS A 831 -4.26 -43.32 39.72
C LYS A 831 -4.34 -42.43 40.96
N GLU A 832 -4.87 -42.95 42.06
CA GLU A 832 -4.91 -42.26 43.36
C GLU A 832 -3.51 -41.97 43.89
N LYS A 833 -2.62 -42.97 43.86
CA LYS A 833 -1.27 -42.85 44.42
C LYS A 833 -0.26 -42.13 43.52
N ARG A 834 -0.57 -41.93 42.23
CA ARG A 834 0.30 -41.43 41.15
C ARG A 834 1.50 -42.32 40.84
N ILE A 835 2.25 -42.73 41.87
CA ILE A 835 3.37 -43.66 41.80
C ILE A 835 3.09 -44.76 42.82
N PHE A 836 3.12 -46.01 42.39
CA PHE A 836 2.93 -47.16 43.27
C PHE A 836 4.05 -48.17 43.08
N ILE A 837 4.82 -48.39 44.14
CA ILE A 837 5.95 -49.33 44.17
C ILE A 837 5.55 -50.52 45.03
N PHE A 838 5.74 -51.74 44.52
CA PHE A 838 5.45 -52.97 45.23
C PHE A 838 6.28 -54.14 44.70
N GLU A 839 6.59 -55.10 45.57
CA GLU A 839 7.19 -56.36 45.18
C GLU A 839 6.12 -57.41 44.88
N SER A 840 6.32 -58.21 43.84
CA SER A 840 5.43 -59.31 43.48
C SER A 840 6.19 -60.42 42.75
N ASN A 841 5.67 -61.65 42.82
CA ASN A 841 6.20 -62.74 42.02
C ASN A 841 5.52 -62.71 40.65
N LEU A 842 6.32 -62.50 39.60
CA LEU A 842 5.86 -62.47 38.23
C LEU A 842 6.23 -63.77 37.51
N VAL A 843 5.46 -64.08 36.47
CA VAL A 843 5.67 -65.24 35.60
C VAL A 843 6.25 -64.75 34.27
N LYS A 844 7.43 -65.29 33.91
CA LYS A 844 8.07 -65.07 32.60
C LYS A 844 7.34 -65.86 31.51
N LYS A 845 7.67 -65.58 30.24
CA LYS A 845 7.17 -66.32 29.06
C LYS A 845 7.44 -67.84 29.14
N ASP A 846 8.52 -68.25 29.80
CA ASP A 846 8.90 -69.65 30.00
C ASP A 846 8.25 -70.31 31.23
N GLU A 847 7.21 -69.67 31.78
CA GLU A 847 6.47 -70.08 32.99
C GLU A 847 7.29 -70.08 34.29
N THR A 848 8.50 -69.52 34.29
CA THR A 848 9.30 -69.41 35.52
C THR A 848 8.81 -68.26 36.40
N LEU A 849 8.68 -68.53 37.71
CA LEU A 849 8.38 -67.54 38.72
C LEU A 849 9.66 -66.82 39.16
N PHE A 850 9.61 -65.49 39.21
CA PHE A 850 10.70 -64.68 39.73
C PHE A 850 10.17 -63.52 40.59
N PRO A 851 10.88 -63.15 41.67
CA PRO A 851 10.55 -61.99 42.45
C PRO A 851 10.92 -60.72 41.67
N ALA A 852 9.99 -59.79 41.56
CA ALA A 852 10.17 -58.53 40.86
C ALA A 852 9.72 -57.33 41.71
N GLU A 853 10.51 -56.26 41.68
CA GLU A 853 10.06 -54.94 42.11
C GLU A 853 9.36 -54.26 40.93
N ILE A 854 8.14 -53.80 41.13
CA ILE A 854 7.33 -53.11 40.12
C ILE A 854 7.09 -51.67 40.55
N VAL A 855 7.44 -50.73 39.68
CA VAL A 855 7.10 -49.31 39.80
C VAL A 855 6.04 -48.98 38.76
N ALA A 856 4.84 -48.62 39.21
CA ALA A 856 3.74 -48.21 38.35
C ALA A 856 3.48 -46.70 38.45
N ASN A 857 3.67 -45.98 37.35
CA ASN A 857 3.58 -44.53 37.26
C ASN A 857 2.40 -44.09 36.39
N TYR A 858 1.43 -43.39 36.97
CA TYR A 858 0.28 -42.84 36.26
C TYR A 858 0.53 -41.41 35.77
N PHE A 859 0.23 -41.14 34.49
CA PHE A 859 0.30 -39.80 33.92
C PHE A 859 -0.71 -39.59 32.77
N LEU A 860 -0.87 -38.31 32.39
CA LEU A 860 -1.73 -37.84 31.32
C LEU A 860 -0.89 -37.35 30.14
N TYR A 861 -1.20 -37.79 28.92
CA TYR A 861 -0.57 -37.33 27.69
C TYR A 861 -1.63 -37.14 26.60
N ASN A 862 -1.77 -35.92 26.06
CA ASN A 862 -2.80 -35.55 25.07
C ASN A 862 -4.22 -36.01 25.47
N ASP A 863 -4.64 -35.67 26.69
CA ASP A 863 -5.94 -36.03 27.28
C ASP A 863 -6.24 -37.54 27.37
N LYS A 864 -5.21 -38.39 27.21
CA LYS A 864 -5.29 -39.84 27.43
C LYS A 864 -4.51 -40.24 28.68
N GLU A 865 -5.10 -41.14 29.45
CA GLU A 865 -4.55 -41.68 30.70
C GLU A 865 -3.66 -42.91 30.42
N TYR A 866 -2.47 -42.94 31.02
CA TYR A 866 -1.50 -44.03 30.87
C TYR A 866 -0.88 -44.44 32.20
N ILE A 867 -0.51 -45.72 32.31
CA ILE A 867 0.36 -46.25 33.36
C ILE A 867 1.65 -46.78 32.72
N LEU A 868 2.80 -46.30 33.20
CA LEU A 868 4.12 -46.83 32.88
C LEU A 868 4.58 -47.77 33.99
N TYR A 869 4.77 -49.04 33.66
CA TYR A 869 5.39 -50.04 34.54
C TYR A 869 6.89 -50.15 34.25
N LEU A 870 7.69 -50.09 35.30
CA LEU A 870 9.09 -50.48 35.32
C LEU A 870 9.21 -51.72 36.21
N ILE A 871 9.77 -52.80 35.69
CA ILE A 871 9.85 -54.08 36.38
C ILE A 871 11.30 -54.53 36.45
N ARG A 872 11.78 -54.69 37.68
CA ARG A 872 13.16 -55.10 37.98
C ARG A 872 13.18 -56.50 38.58
N ASP A 873 13.94 -57.40 37.95
CA ASP A 873 14.15 -58.77 38.44
C ASP A 873 15.09 -58.77 39.66
N LEU A 874 14.61 -59.26 40.81
CA LEU A 874 15.36 -59.32 42.07
C LEU A 874 16.07 -60.65 42.31
N THR A 875 15.97 -61.62 41.37
CA THR A 875 16.47 -63.00 41.56
C THR A 875 17.94 -63.05 42.01
N ASN A 876 18.81 -62.26 41.38
CA ASN A 876 20.23 -62.25 41.71
C ASN A 876 20.50 -61.66 43.09
N GLN A 877 19.72 -60.66 43.52
CA GLN A 877 19.88 -60.02 44.82
C GLN A 877 19.52 -60.99 45.95
N TYR A 878 18.39 -61.70 45.81
CA TYR A 878 17.99 -62.74 46.75
C TYR A 878 19.00 -63.90 46.81
N LYS A 879 19.50 -64.39 45.65
CA LYS A 879 20.53 -65.44 45.60
C LYS A 879 21.84 -65.02 46.28
N MET A 880 22.25 -63.77 46.10
CA MET A 880 23.48 -63.23 46.69
C MET A 880 23.34 -63.05 48.20
N GLN A 881 22.17 -62.61 48.66
CA GLN A 881 21.85 -62.48 50.08
C GLN A 881 21.83 -63.85 50.78
N GLU A 882 21.22 -64.86 50.16
CA GLU A 882 21.22 -66.24 50.66
C GLU A 882 22.64 -66.81 50.76
N LYS A 883 23.46 -66.62 49.72
CA LYS A 883 24.87 -67.07 49.71
C LYS A 883 25.69 -66.45 50.85
N LEU A 884 25.48 -65.17 51.15
CA LEU A 884 26.14 -64.49 52.28
C LEU A 884 25.70 -65.06 53.63
N THR A 885 24.39 -65.30 53.81
CA THR A 885 23.86 -65.92 55.04
C THR A 885 24.43 -67.33 55.26
N VAL A 886 24.56 -68.14 54.19
CA VAL A 886 25.17 -69.47 54.27
C VAL A 886 26.64 -69.39 54.67
N LEU A 887 27.42 -68.47 54.10
CA LEU A 887 28.83 -68.29 54.43
C LEU A 887 29.06 -67.83 55.88
N GLN A 888 28.26 -66.88 56.38
CA GLN A 888 28.32 -66.45 57.78
C GLN A 888 28.06 -67.61 58.74
N LYS A 889 26.96 -68.35 58.52
CA LYS A 889 26.64 -69.54 59.33
C LYS A 889 27.73 -70.60 59.26
N ALA A 890 28.35 -70.81 58.10
CA ALA A 890 29.44 -71.76 57.96
C ALA A 890 30.68 -71.38 58.80
N ILE A 891 31.08 -70.09 58.77
CA ILE A 891 32.22 -69.58 59.55
C ILE A 891 31.95 -69.68 61.06
N ASP A 892 30.74 -69.33 61.51
CA ASP A 892 30.36 -69.38 62.93
C ASP A 892 30.21 -70.81 63.44
N SER A 893 29.85 -71.76 62.58
CA SER A 893 29.78 -73.19 62.93
C SER A 893 31.15 -73.89 63.02
N SER A 894 32.24 -73.20 62.66
CA SER A 894 33.61 -73.74 62.75
C SER A 894 33.99 -74.06 64.19
N LYS A 895 34.55 -75.25 64.46
CA LYS A 895 35.04 -75.62 65.80
C LYS A 895 36.37 -74.96 66.17
N GLU A 896 37.03 -74.31 65.23
CA GLU A 896 38.29 -73.60 65.44
C GLU A 896 38.01 -72.09 65.57
N ALA A 897 38.81 -71.41 66.39
CA ALA A 897 38.71 -69.98 66.55
C ALA A 897 39.28 -69.28 65.32
N ILE A 898 38.51 -68.40 64.69
CA ILE A 898 38.90 -67.69 63.46
C ILE A 898 39.01 -66.20 63.75
N TYR A 899 40.12 -65.60 63.35
CA TYR A 899 40.37 -64.17 63.40
C TYR A 899 40.77 -63.65 62.02
N VAL A 900 40.34 -62.46 61.67
CA VAL A 900 40.95 -61.67 60.59
C VAL A 900 41.66 -60.49 61.24
N ILE A 901 42.93 -60.30 60.91
CA ILE A 901 43.75 -59.22 61.48
C ILE A 901 44.41 -58.38 60.39
N ASP A 902 44.66 -57.10 60.67
CA ASP A 902 45.43 -56.20 59.79
C ASP A 902 46.96 -56.29 60.04
N ASP A 903 47.73 -55.49 59.29
CA ASP A 903 49.19 -55.38 59.44
C ASP A 903 49.64 -54.80 60.80
N GLU A 904 48.79 -54.04 61.49
CA GLU A 904 49.07 -53.57 62.85
C GLU A 904 48.67 -54.59 63.94
N LEU A 905 48.14 -55.75 63.55
CA LEU A 905 47.62 -56.83 64.40
C LEU A 905 46.31 -56.47 65.14
N ASN A 906 45.54 -55.52 64.65
CA ASN A 906 44.18 -55.27 65.12
C ASN A 906 43.23 -56.30 64.54
N ILE A 907 42.27 -56.74 65.35
CA ILE A 907 41.30 -57.74 64.95
C ILE A 907 40.14 -57.07 64.21
N LYS A 908 39.88 -57.51 62.96
CA LYS A 908 38.83 -57.00 62.06
C LYS A 908 37.60 -57.89 62.00
N TYR A 909 37.77 -59.17 62.26
CA TYR A 909 36.67 -60.13 62.32
C TYR A 909 37.03 -61.26 63.27
N ILE A 910 36.01 -61.81 63.93
CA ILE A 910 36.12 -62.98 64.78
C ILE A 910 34.88 -63.86 64.59
N ASN A 911 35.01 -65.18 64.76
CA ASN A 911 33.84 -66.06 64.84
C ASN A 911 33.42 -66.31 66.29
N THR A 912 32.22 -66.84 66.50
CA THR A 912 31.67 -67.11 67.85
C THR A 912 32.59 -67.98 68.71
N THR A 913 33.23 -69.00 68.12
CA THR A 913 34.14 -69.91 68.83
C THR A 913 35.38 -69.22 69.39
N SER A 914 35.87 -68.16 68.74
CA SER A 914 37.01 -67.40 69.28
C SER A 914 36.66 -66.64 70.57
N CYS A 915 35.44 -66.09 70.65
CA CYS A 915 34.88 -65.48 71.86
C CYS A 915 34.77 -66.50 72.99
N GLU A 916 34.18 -67.66 72.70
CA GLU A 916 34.02 -68.76 73.66
C GLU A 916 35.37 -69.31 74.13
N MET A 917 36.35 -69.48 73.22
CA MET A 917 37.67 -70.02 73.54
C MET A 917 38.48 -69.11 74.48
N LEU A 918 38.38 -67.80 74.31
CA LEU A 918 39.14 -66.83 75.10
C LEU A 918 38.35 -66.20 76.27
N GLY A 919 37.03 -66.39 76.30
CA GLY A 919 36.13 -65.87 77.34
C GLY A 919 35.82 -64.37 77.24
N TYR A 920 35.95 -63.78 76.05
CA TYR A 920 35.62 -62.37 75.78
C TYR A 920 34.31 -62.25 75.00
N ASP A 921 33.56 -61.16 75.20
CA ASP A 921 32.43 -60.83 74.32
C ASP A 921 32.91 -60.37 72.94
N TYR A 922 32.04 -60.45 71.93
CA TYR A 922 32.39 -60.16 70.53
C TYR A 922 33.03 -58.78 70.35
N GLU A 923 32.36 -57.72 70.84
CA GLU A 923 32.91 -56.36 70.72
C GLU A 923 34.18 -56.15 71.55
N GLU A 924 34.26 -56.76 72.73
CA GLU A 924 35.46 -56.69 73.58
C GLU A 924 36.67 -57.31 72.86
N LEU A 925 36.51 -58.50 72.30
CA LEU A 925 37.59 -59.21 71.61
C LEU A 925 37.99 -58.51 70.31
N LEU A 926 37.03 -57.97 69.56
CA LEU A 926 37.30 -57.21 68.34
C LEU A 926 38.11 -55.94 68.63
N SER A 927 37.92 -55.33 69.80
CA SER A 927 38.67 -54.14 70.23
C SER A 927 40.11 -54.41 70.68
N LYS A 928 40.49 -55.69 70.86
CA LYS A 928 41.84 -56.08 71.31
C LYS A 928 42.82 -56.13 70.15
N ASN A 929 44.08 -55.80 70.45
CA ASN A 929 45.20 -56.08 69.54
C ASN A 929 45.76 -57.49 69.84
N MET A 930 46.12 -58.24 68.80
CA MET A 930 46.59 -59.63 68.96
C MET A 930 47.82 -59.74 69.88
N LYS A 931 48.65 -58.69 70.00
CA LYS A 931 49.79 -58.67 70.95
C LYS A 931 49.37 -58.75 72.42
N GLU A 932 48.16 -58.32 72.76
CA GLU A 932 47.65 -58.43 74.14
C GLU A 932 47.25 -59.86 74.48
N ILE A 933 46.80 -60.61 73.46
CA ILE A 933 46.33 -61.99 73.58
C ILE A 933 47.53 -62.94 73.53
N ASP A 934 48.46 -62.73 72.60
CA ASP A 934 49.69 -63.51 72.48
C ASP A 934 50.92 -62.74 72.96
N LYS A 935 51.32 -63.00 74.21
CA LYS A 935 52.48 -62.37 74.83
C LYS A 935 53.83 -62.98 74.43
N GLN A 936 53.86 -64.12 73.75
CA GLN A 936 55.11 -64.80 73.36
C GLN A 936 55.60 -64.40 71.98
N ILE A 937 54.80 -63.66 71.23
CA ILE A 937 55.15 -63.17 69.92
C ILE A 937 56.13 -61.98 70.03
N SER A 938 57.40 -62.22 69.70
CA SER A 938 58.42 -61.17 69.54
C SER A 938 58.32 -60.49 68.17
N LEU A 939 58.81 -59.24 68.05
CA LEU A 939 58.84 -58.50 66.78
C LEU A 939 59.64 -59.24 65.68
N GLU A 940 60.72 -59.93 66.05
CA GLU A 940 61.50 -60.74 65.10
C GLU A 940 60.72 -61.98 64.62
N LYS A 941 59.97 -62.64 65.51
CA LYS A 941 59.13 -63.79 65.16
C LYS A 941 57.98 -63.36 64.24
N LEU A 942 57.36 -62.20 64.49
CA LEU A 942 56.34 -61.62 63.59
C LEU A 942 56.89 -61.32 62.21
N LYS A 943 58.08 -60.72 62.12
CA LYS A 943 58.68 -60.37 60.84
C LYS A 943 58.92 -61.63 59.99
N ARG A 944 59.45 -62.70 60.60
CA ARG A 944 59.62 -63.99 59.92
C ARG A 944 58.29 -64.63 59.50
N ILE A 945 57.26 -64.59 60.36
CA ILE A 945 55.93 -65.10 60.00
C ILE A 945 55.36 -64.32 58.81
N ARG A 946 55.53 -62.99 58.77
CA ARG A 946 55.08 -62.17 57.62
C ARG A 946 55.82 -62.51 56.34
N GLU A 947 57.15 -62.57 56.37
CA GLU A 947 57.98 -62.95 55.23
C GLU A 947 57.62 -64.36 54.70
N ASP A 948 57.39 -65.32 55.61
CA ASP A 948 56.98 -66.68 55.24
C ASP A 948 55.57 -66.70 54.61
N VAL A 949 54.61 -65.96 55.16
CA VAL A 949 53.25 -65.87 54.59
C VAL A 949 53.28 -65.15 53.24
N GLU A 950 54.11 -64.12 53.06
CA GLU A 950 54.28 -63.43 51.77
C GLU A 950 54.91 -64.34 50.71
N LYS A 951 55.87 -65.17 51.11
CA LYS A 951 56.59 -66.05 50.19
C LYS A 951 55.83 -67.33 49.86
N PHE A 952 55.15 -67.94 50.83
CA PHE A 952 54.55 -69.27 50.72
C PHE A 952 53.01 -69.27 50.78
N GLY A 953 52.36 -68.13 51.03
CA GLY A 953 50.91 -67.96 51.08
C GLY A 953 50.25 -68.41 52.40
N LYS A 954 50.89 -69.29 53.17
CA LYS A 954 50.43 -69.73 54.50
C LYS A 954 51.58 -70.06 55.44
N ARG A 955 51.36 -69.93 56.74
CA ARG A 955 52.30 -70.35 57.79
C ARG A 955 51.57 -70.90 59.01
N THR A 956 51.99 -72.06 59.48
CA THR A 956 51.52 -72.65 60.74
C THR A 956 52.62 -72.59 61.78
N PHE A 957 52.28 -72.21 63.01
CA PHE A 957 53.21 -72.18 64.13
C PHE A 957 52.48 -72.37 65.46
N PHE A 958 53.25 -72.78 66.47
CA PHE A 958 52.77 -72.96 67.84
C PHE A 958 53.08 -71.73 68.68
N THR A 959 52.11 -71.32 69.47
CA THR A 959 52.20 -70.16 70.37
C THR A 959 51.24 -70.31 71.55
N LYS A 960 51.15 -69.29 72.40
CA LYS A 960 50.28 -69.31 73.57
C LYS A 960 49.37 -68.09 73.62
N HIS A 961 48.07 -68.32 73.73
CA HIS A 961 47.09 -67.25 73.93
C HIS A 961 46.68 -67.14 75.40
N LYS A 962 46.49 -65.90 75.86
CA LYS A 962 45.99 -65.59 77.21
C LYS A 962 44.48 -65.31 77.18
N THR A 963 43.72 -66.00 78.01
CA THR A 963 42.26 -65.80 78.17
C THR A 963 41.96 -64.53 78.98
N LYS A 964 40.69 -64.07 78.97
CA LYS A 964 40.21 -62.95 79.81
C LYS A 964 40.49 -63.16 81.30
N TYR A 965 40.38 -64.41 81.76
CA TYR A 965 40.60 -64.79 83.16
C TYR A 965 42.08 -65.00 83.52
N GLY A 966 42.95 -64.99 82.52
CA GLY A 966 44.39 -64.99 82.68
C GLY A 966 45.09 -66.33 82.44
N ASP A 967 44.34 -67.38 82.11
CA ASP A 967 44.88 -68.69 81.74
C ASP A 967 45.67 -68.62 80.44
N ILE A 968 46.66 -69.48 80.30
CA ILE A 968 47.51 -69.57 79.10
C ILE A 968 47.16 -70.86 78.37
N LEU A 969 46.65 -70.72 77.14
CA LEU A 969 46.29 -71.83 76.26
C LEU A 969 47.41 -72.07 75.26
N ASP A 970 47.89 -73.31 75.17
CA ASP A 970 48.76 -73.76 74.08
C ASP A 970 47.92 -73.94 72.82
N ILE A 971 48.33 -73.26 71.75
CA ILE A 971 47.56 -73.19 70.51
C ILE A 971 48.44 -73.35 69.27
N GLU A 972 47.82 -73.89 68.24
CA GLU A 972 48.33 -73.92 66.87
C GLU A 972 47.64 -72.80 66.09
N VAL A 973 48.41 -71.92 65.46
CA VAL A 973 47.90 -70.83 64.63
C VAL A 973 48.33 -71.08 63.19
N THR A 974 47.37 -71.17 62.30
CA THR A 974 47.60 -71.15 60.85
C THR A 974 47.16 -69.81 60.29
N ILE A 975 48.12 -69.05 59.74
CA ILE A 975 47.89 -67.74 59.15
C ILE A 975 47.98 -67.82 57.63
N THR A 976 47.01 -67.21 56.96
CA THR A 976 46.94 -67.02 55.51
C THR A 976 46.71 -65.55 55.20
N LYS A 977 47.29 -65.03 54.11
CA LYS A 977 47.12 -63.64 53.67
C LYS A 977 46.09 -63.57 52.55
N PHE A 978 45.25 -62.54 52.59
CA PHE A 978 44.36 -62.18 51.50
C PHE A 978 44.21 -60.65 51.42
N THR A 979 43.94 -60.15 50.22
CA THR A 979 43.72 -58.73 49.97
C THR A 979 42.23 -58.41 49.99
N TYR A 980 41.85 -57.32 50.65
CA TYR A 980 40.49 -56.80 50.63
C TYR A 980 40.51 -55.26 50.63
N ASN A 981 39.93 -54.64 49.59
CA ASN A 981 39.94 -53.19 49.37
C ASN A 981 41.35 -52.56 49.53
N ASP A 982 42.34 -53.13 48.83
CA ASP A 982 43.75 -52.72 48.88
C ASP A 982 44.43 -52.79 50.26
N MET A 983 43.78 -53.38 51.27
CA MET A 983 44.37 -53.71 52.57
C MET A 983 44.81 -55.19 52.60
N ASP A 984 46.01 -55.41 53.12
CA ASP A 984 46.55 -56.74 53.36
C ASP A 984 46.04 -57.28 54.71
N LEU A 985 45.06 -58.19 54.64
CA LEU A 985 44.49 -58.85 55.81
C LEU A 985 45.04 -60.26 55.96
N ARG A 986 45.06 -60.75 57.21
CA ARG A 986 45.51 -62.10 57.53
C ARG A 986 44.40 -62.86 58.26
N LEU A 987 43.95 -63.96 57.64
CA LEU A 987 43.04 -64.92 58.25
C LEU A 987 43.87 -65.88 59.10
N SER A 988 43.60 -65.90 60.40
CA SER A 988 44.25 -66.75 61.39
C SER A 988 43.24 -67.76 61.92
N ILE A 989 43.48 -69.03 61.64
CA ILE A 989 42.71 -70.15 62.16
C ILE A 989 43.48 -70.73 63.34
N VAL A 990 42.84 -70.80 64.49
CA VAL A 990 43.46 -71.12 65.77
C VAL A 990 42.80 -72.32 66.40
N LYS A 991 43.63 -73.31 66.69
CA LYS A 991 43.24 -74.57 67.29
C LYS A 991 43.90 -74.71 68.66
N LYS A 992 43.10 -75.00 69.68
CA LYS A 992 43.60 -75.35 71.01
C LYS A 992 44.16 -76.78 71.00
N ILE A 993 45.34 -76.95 71.58
CA ILE A 993 46.08 -78.24 71.62
C ILE A 993 45.81 -78.96 72.93
#